data_AF-A0AAN6REZ3-F1
#
_entry.id   AF-A0AAN6REZ3-F1
#
_cell.length_a   1.000
_cell.length_b   1.000
_cell.length_c   1.000
_cell.angle_alpha   90.00
_cell.angle_beta   90.00
_cell.angle_gamma   90.00
#
_symmetry.space_group_name_H-M   'P 1'
#
loop_
_entity.id
_entity.type
_entity.pdbx_description
1 polymer ?
#
loop_
_entity_poly.entity_id
_entity_poly.type
_entity_poly.pdbx_seq_one_letter_code
_entity_poly.pdbx_strand_id
1 'polypeptide(L)'
;MVPTPTSTAERPPSASSMHKSMDKSDAFHCETSATVLGQEYLSRFPLLVNKTEEELAKLNKSVLWKLDWKFLPCITLMLLMNYLDRINVSNARLAGMQEDLHMSDVEWSAGISLFYVGYIISQIPGNVIIAKHSPRIILPSIMLAWSAVTIFMPAVTRPWGFMLCRFLVGVTEGPFLPTVTLMTSSWYTKHESPLRMGIWHAGNIMSNVFSGLLAAGILTNMDNIGGLHAWQCGGHSEDDEGTMWGGVWLAVRDPYTWFFEGMHFALIIAQSFKDFFPSIVQTLRFGKFETYLIQAPPYVFAYIFTLVVSWSSGRMLEHCWHIVGAISLTLAGTVVMISTLNVGARYFSLFLLCAGPFLGLNIQLSLETTVVPHPRTKRAALIAIANCVSSISHWFTPYFFLQNQKPRYQLGGGCIIVGCGLTIVFCLAAKYWSWRKNKELVCIIPGDLLRELAGNAQINQTSFVAYSPEFFDIIGSNATGKKLQTLPFQVHEAPCYIEDQPKLFFVEWGPPGGPNGAHDWQYVLDLKTNNLTKIQTNPPTYNVHGCVYRDGKLHVVTDGGPDETGYLASIDPKTWERKTLLNNYYERPFIGFNEIEMDSEGNYYLTDSLSDWGRDLQPFNAPTKPTVYFVNATTMRPKELWYLEDGNTNRVSLSPDDSTIYISDTGASRVKPSRRDEQGPRDLWAFDFATSTKTGQRLPVLTNRRLLTHAMQYFYDGVRVSHNGWVSGAGGEVVDVMDPESGWILGSIRLGGGGNDPVNVVFGEHEMWIVGQGGVWHVENIRERLKRY
;
A
#
# COMPACT_ATOMS: atom_id res chain seq x y z
N MET A 1 12.82 -56.57 -18.85
CA MET A 1 13.92 -55.61 -19.15
C MET A 1 13.34 -54.48 -19.99
N VAL A 2 13.98 -53.31 -19.99
CA VAL A 2 13.43 -52.05 -20.54
C VAL A 2 13.76 -51.88 -22.03
N PRO A 3 12.82 -51.39 -22.86
CA PRO A 3 13.12 -50.65 -24.10
C PRO A 3 13.05 -49.13 -23.85
N THR A 4 14.11 -48.40 -24.20
CA THR A 4 14.19 -46.93 -24.03
C THR A 4 13.61 -46.18 -25.23
N PRO A 5 12.82 -45.10 -25.02
CA PRO A 5 12.42 -44.20 -26.10
C PRO A 5 13.55 -43.22 -26.48
N THR A 6 13.70 -42.93 -27.77
CA THR A 6 14.71 -42.00 -28.31
C THR A 6 14.24 -40.54 -28.24
N SER A 7 15.10 -39.63 -27.78
CA SER A 7 14.81 -38.19 -27.72
C SER A 7 15.21 -37.44 -28.99
N THR A 8 14.24 -36.82 -29.67
CA THR A 8 14.47 -35.75 -30.66
C THR A 8 14.08 -34.42 -30.05
N ALA A 9 15.06 -33.61 -29.63
CA ALA A 9 14.83 -32.31 -29.01
C ALA A 9 14.85 -31.18 -30.07
N GLU A 10 13.69 -30.56 -30.30
CA GLU A 10 13.62 -29.32 -31.07
C GLU A 10 14.16 -28.13 -30.26
N ARG A 11 14.77 -27.15 -30.94
CA ARG A 11 15.29 -25.94 -30.29
C ARG A 11 14.23 -24.83 -30.27
N PRO A 12 14.11 -24.05 -29.17
CA PRO A 12 13.29 -22.85 -29.18
C PRO A 12 13.87 -21.78 -30.13
N PRO A 13 13.02 -20.93 -30.76
CA PRO A 13 13.45 -19.88 -31.67
C PRO A 13 14.17 -18.72 -30.96
N SER A 14 15.00 -17.99 -31.72
CA SER A 14 15.86 -16.91 -31.20
C SER A 14 15.10 -15.60 -30.92
N ALA A 15 15.58 -14.85 -29.91
CA ALA A 15 14.94 -13.67 -29.32
C ALA A 15 14.86 -12.39 -30.20
N SER A 16 14.90 -12.51 -31.53
CA SER A 16 14.90 -11.37 -32.47
C SER A 16 13.53 -11.04 -33.08
N SER A 17 12.47 -11.80 -32.75
CA SER A 17 11.11 -11.62 -33.30
C SER A 17 10.15 -10.80 -32.42
N MET A 18 10.49 -10.55 -31.14
CA MET A 18 9.58 -10.00 -30.12
C MET A 18 9.27 -8.48 -30.22
N HIS A 19 9.61 -7.83 -31.32
CA HIS A 19 9.33 -6.39 -31.54
C HIS A 19 8.65 -6.11 -32.89
N LYS A 20 7.35 -6.42 -32.95
CA LYS A 20 6.35 -5.75 -33.81
C LYS A 20 4.93 -6.04 -33.32
N SER A 21 4.01 -5.13 -33.66
CA SER A 21 2.57 -5.15 -33.36
C SER A 21 2.16 -5.49 -31.91
N MET A 22 2.02 -4.44 -31.09
CA MET A 22 0.79 -4.34 -30.28
C MET A 22 -0.36 -4.09 -31.26
N ASP A 23 -1.48 -4.80 -31.12
CA ASP A 23 -2.63 -4.60 -32.00
C ASP A 23 -3.50 -3.42 -31.53
N LYS A 24 -4.29 -2.85 -32.44
CA LYS A 24 -5.08 -1.64 -32.19
C LYS A 24 -6.30 -1.89 -31.29
N SER A 25 -6.80 -3.12 -31.22
CA SER A 25 -7.83 -3.56 -30.27
C SER A 25 -7.39 -3.39 -28.83
N ASP A 26 -6.17 -3.83 -28.53
CA ASP A 26 -5.70 -4.04 -27.16
C ASP A 26 -5.37 -2.69 -26.50
N ALA A 27 -4.84 -1.76 -27.30
CA ALA A 27 -4.68 -0.36 -26.91
C ALA A 27 -6.03 0.28 -26.54
N PHE A 28 -7.07 0.08 -27.37
CA PHE A 28 -8.38 0.68 -27.19
C PHE A 28 -9.10 0.14 -25.94
N HIS A 29 -9.02 -1.17 -25.68
CA HIS A 29 -9.56 -1.76 -24.45
C HIS A 29 -8.78 -1.34 -23.20
N CYS A 30 -7.46 -1.20 -23.29
CA CYS A 30 -6.64 -0.69 -22.18
C CYS A 30 -6.97 0.78 -21.84
N GLU A 31 -7.17 1.65 -22.85
CA GLU A 31 -7.60 3.03 -22.64
C GLU A 31 -9.01 3.09 -22.02
N THR A 32 -9.95 2.28 -22.52
CA THR A 32 -11.33 2.22 -22.01
C THR A 32 -11.42 1.72 -20.56
N SER A 33 -10.62 0.72 -20.17
CA SER A 33 -10.59 0.26 -18.78
C SER A 33 -9.95 1.28 -17.83
N ALA A 34 -8.95 2.03 -18.32
CA ALA A 34 -8.27 3.04 -17.51
C ALA A 34 -9.14 4.29 -17.27
N THR A 35 -9.98 4.70 -18.21
CA THR A 35 -10.92 5.82 -18.01
C THR A 35 -12.03 5.48 -17.02
N VAL A 36 -12.62 4.28 -17.09
CA VAL A 36 -13.65 3.83 -16.13
C VAL A 36 -13.10 3.81 -14.70
N LEU A 37 -11.94 3.20 -14.47
CA LEU A 37 -11.30 3.15 -13.14
C LEU A 37 -10.92 4.57 -12.63
N GLY A 38 -10.59 5.48 -13.56
CA GLY A 38 -10.33 6.89 -13.25
C GLY A 38 -11.59 7.63 -12.79
N GLN A 39 -12.73 7.45 -13.48
CA GLN A 39 -14.00 8.10 -13.12
C GLN A 39 -14.50 7.64 -11.75
N GLU A 40 -14.39 6.36 -11.42
CA GLU A 40 -14.74 5.83 -10.09
C GLU A 40 -13.88 6.46 -8.98
N TYR A 41 -12.55 6.59 -9.19
CA TYR A 41 -11.66 7.22 -8.21
C TYR A 41 -11.98 8.72 -8.00
N LEU A 42 -12.44 9.41 -9.04
CA LEU A 42 -12.85 10.82 -8.98
C LEU A 42 -14.18 11.02 -8.25
N SER A 43 -15.09 10.04 -8.28
CA SER A 43 -16.38 10.09 -7.54
C SER A 43 -16.21 10.33 -6.03
N ARG A 44 -15.08 9.87 -5.46
CA ARG A 44 -14.73 10.02 -4.04
C ARG A 44 -14.48 11.47 -3.61
N PHE A 45 -14.38 12.42 -4.54
CA PHE A 45 -14.10 13.83 -4.27
C PHE A 45 -15.24 14.71 -4.83
N PRO A 46 -16.15 15.24 -3.99
CA PRO A 46 -17.32 16.03 -4.42
C PRO A 46 -17.02 17.21 -5.37
N LEU A 47 -15.80 17.76 -5.33
CA LEU A 47 -15.33 18.84 -6.20
C LEU A 47 -14.97 18.38 -7.64
N LEU A 48 -14.87 17.07 -7.89
CA LEU A 48 -14.40 16.46 -9.12
C LEU A 48 -15.49 15.67 -9.88
N VAL A 49 -16.50 15.15 -9.17
CA VAL A 49 -17.52 14.21 -9.72
C VAL A 49 -18.23 14.75 -10.96
N ASN A 50 -18.66 16.03 -10.92
CA ASN A 50 -19.45 16.66 -11.98
C ASN A 50 -18.58 17.39 -13.02
N LYS A 51 -17.36 16.91 -13.29
CA LYS A 51 -16.41 17.54 -14.22
C LYS A 51 -16.15 16.68 -15.44
N THR A 52 -16.19 17.29 -16.61
CA THR A 52 -15.80 16.65 -17.87
C THR A 52 -14.31 16.31 -17.89
N GLU A 53 -13.88 15.35 -18.72
CA GLU A 53 -12.47 14.96 -18.81
C GLU A 53 -11.55 16.12 -19.20
N GLU A 54 -12.02 17.06 -20.05
CA GLU A 54 -11.29 18.30 -20.32
C GLU A 54 -11.14 19.19 -19.07
N GLU A 55 -12.19 19.35 -18.27
CA GLU A 55 -12.11 20.12 -17.02
C GLU A 55 -11.22 19.45 -15.99
N LEU A 56 -11.24 18.11 -15.91
CA LEU A 56 -10.36 17.31 -15.06
C LEU A 56 -8.90 17.46 -15.50
N ALA A 57 -8.61 17.42 -16.80
CA ALA A 57 -7.28 17.68 -17.35
C ALA A 57 -6.82 19.13 -17.08
N LYS A 58 -7.70 20.13 -17.29
CA LYS A 58 -7.43 21.55 -16.97
C LYS A 58 -7.23 21.77 -15.47
N LEU A 59 -8.00 21.08 -14.61
CA LEU A 59 -7.91 21.18 -13.16
C LEU A 59 -6.66 20.48 -12.62
N ASN A 60 -6.33 19.28 -13.09
CA ASN A 60 -5.09 18.58 -12.73
C ASN A 60 -3.88 19.42 -13.15
N LYS A 61 -3.87 19.97 -14.37
CA LYS A 61 -2.85 20.93 -14.82
C LYS A 61 -2.81 22.21 -13.95
N SER A 62 -3.95 22.69 -13.44
CA SER A 62 -4.02 23.82 -12.51
C SER A 62 -3.50 23.48 -11.10
N VAL A 63 -3.76 22.26 -10.60
CA VAL A 63 -3.26 21.76 -9.31
C VAL A 63 -1.76 21.54 -9.39
N LEU A 64 -1.27 20.85 -10.42
CA LEU A 64 0.14 20.70 -10.73
C LEU A 64 0.83 22.07 -10.85
N TRP A 65 0.27 23.03 -11.60
CA TRP A 65 0.85 24.37 -11.68
C TRP A 65 0.87 25.10 -10.33
N LYS A 66 -0.20 25.01 -9.52
CA LYS A 66 -0.24 25.60 -8.17
C LYS A 66 0.74 24.94 -7.20
N LEU A 67 0.98 23.64 -7.35
CA LEU A 67 1.93 22.89 -6.56
C LEU A 67 3.36 23.20 -7.01
N ASP A 68 3.66 23.05 -8.29
CA ASP A 68 4.93 23.38 -8.92
C ASP A 68 5.36 24.81 -8.60
N TRP A 69 4.45 25.79 -8.70
CA TRP A 69 4.78 27.22 -8.50
C TRP A 69 4.84 27.67 -7.03
N LYS A 70 4.42 26.84 -6.07
CA LYS A 70 4.52 27.14 -4.62
C LYS A 70 5.53 26.26 -3.88
N PHE A 71 5.58 24.98 -4.22
CA PHE A 71 6.47 24.00 -3.61
C PHE A 71 7.86 24.09 -4.23
N LEU A 72 8.01 23.93 -5.56
CA LEU A 72 9.33 23.77 -6.16
C LEU A 72 10.22 25.00 -5.96
N PRO A 73 9.83 26.27 -6.26
CA PRO A 73 10.68 27.43 -5.97
C PRO A 73 11.13 27.53 -4.52
N CYS A 74 10.24 27.21 -3.57
CA CYS A 74 10.54 27.28 -2.14
C CYS A 74 11.56 26.20 -1.75
N ILE A 75 11.33 24.95 -2.13
CA ILE A 75 12.27 23.84 -1.90
C ILE A 75 13.61 24.05 -2.62
N THR A 76 13.60 24.47 -3.88
CA THR A 76 14.82 24.74 -4.65
C THR A 76 15.64 25.83 -3.98
N LEU A 77 15.00 26.89 -3.48
CA LEU A 77 15.67 27.97 -2.76
C LEU A 77 16.20 27.50 -1.39
N MET A 78 15.43 26.72 -0.64
CA MET A 78 15.88 26.11 0.62
C MET A 78 17.11 25.23 0.38
N LEU A 79 17.08 24.31 -0.59
CA LEU A 79 18.24 23.47 -0.94
C LEU A 79 19.43 24.30 -1.45
N LEU A 80 19.18 25.39 -2.18
CA LEU A 80 20.22 26.28 -2.66
C LEU A 80 20.92 26.97 -1.50
N MET A 81 20.18 27.57 -0.55
CA MET A 81 20.74 28.16 0.68
C MET A 81 21.49 27.12 1.52
N ASN A 82 20.91 25.92 1.65
CA ASN A 82 21.44 24.78 2.41
C ASN A 82 22.82 24.34 1.92
N TYR A 83 22.98 24.13 0.60
CA TYR A 83 24.29 23.82 0.03
C TYR A 83 25.20 25.05 -0.11
N LEU A 84 24.67 26.26 -0.17
CA LEU A 84 25.45 27.49 -0.20
C LEU A 84 26.27 27.62 1.08
N ASP A 85 25.70 27.35 2.27
CA ASP A 85 26.43 27.31 3.55
C ASP A 85 27.63 26.34 3.51
N ARG A 86 27.37 25.08 3.13
CA ARG A 86 28.43 24.04 3.06
C ARG A 86 29.61 24.47 2.20
N ILE A 87 29.35 25.14 1.08
CA ILE A 87 30.37 25.65 0.16
C ILE A 87 31.00 26.93 0.72
N ASN A 88 30.23 27.80 1.37
CA ASN A 88 30.69 29.08 1.90
C ASN A 88 31.76 28.91 2.99
N VAL A 89 31.71 27.84 3.79
CA VAL A 89 32.80 27.50 4.72
C VAL A 89 34.14 27.32 3.98
N SER A 90 34.13 26.71 2.80
CA SER A 90 35.35 26.56 1.98
C SER A 90 35.81 27.89 1.35
N ASN A 91 34.87 28.80 1.05
CA ASN A 91 35.21 30.16 0.61
C ASN A 91 35.75 31.03 1.75
N ALA A 92 35.20 30.92 2.95
CA ALA A 92 35.67 31.61 4.15
C ALA A 92 37.10 31.21 4.53
N ARG A 93 37.50 29.95 4.27
CA ARG A 93 38.90 29.51 4.35
C ARG A 93 39.83 30.37 3.48
N LEU A 94 39.41 30.68 2.25
CA LEU A 94 40.16 31.51 1.30
C LEU A 94 40.07 33.02 1.62
N ALA A 95 39.24 33.40 2.60
CA ALA A 95 39.06 34.75 3.10
C ALA A 95 39.89 35.08 4.37
N GLY A 96 40.59 34.10 4.95
CA GLY A 96 41.40 34.27 6.17
C GLY A 96 40.90 33.52 7.40
N MET A 97 39.67 32.95 7.39
CA MET A 97 39.03 32.33 8.55
C MET A 97 39.89 31.27 9.28
N GLN A 98 40.76 30.55 8.56
CA GLN A 98 41.68 29.57 9.18
C GLN A 98 42.78 30.25 9.99
N GLU A 99 43.29 31.40 9.53
CA GLU A 99 44.34 32.18 10.16
C GLU A 99 43.76 32.99 11.34
N ASP A 100 42.60 33.63 11.14
CA ASP A 100 41.84 34.37 12.16
C ASP A 100 41.54 33.52 13.41
N LEU A 101 41.12 32.26 13.19
CA LEU A 101 40.78 31.30 14.26
C LEU A 101 41.97 30.46 14.75
N HIS A 102 43.17 30.71 14.21
CA HIS A 102 44.41 29.99 14.52
C HIS A 102 44.30 28.45 14.37
N MET A 103 43.59 27.98 13.33
CA MET A 103 43.29 26.56 13.09
C MET A 103 44.38 25.85 12.27
N SER A 104 44.84 24.69 12.75
CA SER A 104 45.64 23.79 11.92
C SER A 104 44.82 23.18 10.77
N ASP A 105 45.49 22.69 9.73
CA ASP A 105 44.84 21.96 8.62
C ASP A 105 44.08 20.71 9.11
N VAL A 106 44.51 20.12 10.22
CA VAL A 106 43.87 18.95 10.84
C VAL A 106 42.56 19.35 11.52
N GLU A 107 42.55 20.45 12.29
CA GLU A 107 41.33 20.99 12.91
C GLU A 107 40.34 21.53 11.87
N TRP A 108 40.84 22.14 10.79
CA TRP A 108 40.01 22.51 9.64
C TRP A 108 39.30 21.29 9.06
N SER A 109 40.04 20.24 8.68
CA SER A 109 39.45 19.01 8.13
C SER A 109 38.56 18.28 9.13
N ALA A 110 38.86 18.35 10.43
CA ALA A 110 37.99 17.82 11.48
C ALA A 110 36.67 18.59 11.55
N GLY A 111 36.67 19.92 11.45
CA GLY A 111 35.44 20.74 11.40
C GLY A 111 34.60 20.51 10.14
N ILE A 112 35.23 20.28 8.99
CA ILE A 112 34.52 19.81 7.77
C ILE A 112 33.91 18.43 8.01
N SER A 113 34.65 17.49 8.60
CA SER A 113 34.20 16.11 8.84
C SER A 113 33.09 16.01 9.90
N LEU A 114 33.16 16.82 10.96
CA LEU A 114 32.21 16.81 12.08
C LEU A 114 30.80 17.26 11.68
N PHE A 115 30.69 18.15 10.70
CA PHE A 115 29.41 18.41 10.04
C PHE A 115 28.78 17.12 9.50
N TYR A 116 29.54 16.30 8.77
CA TYR A 116 29.05 15.03 8.26
C TYR A 116 28.74 14.04 9.39
N VAL A 117 29.49 14.03 10.51
CA VAL A 117 29.15 13.22 11.70
C VAL A 117 27.77 13.61 12.25
N GLY A 118 27.49 14.91 12.40
CA GLY A 118 26.16 15.39 12.84
C GLY A 118 25.05 15.04 11.84
N TYR A 119 25.32 15.26 10.56
CA TYR A 119 24.42 14.99 9.43
C TYR A 119 24.01 13.51 9.35
N ILE A 120 24.98 12.60 9.52
CA ILE A 120 24.78 11.15 9.65
C ILE A 120 23.83 10.84 10.82
N ILE A 121 24.13 11.39 12.00
CA ILE A 121 23.43 11.04 13.26
C ILE A 121 21.96 11.48 13.23
N SER A 122 21.63 12.63 12.62
CA SER A 122 20.27 13.16 12.60
C SER A 122 19.40 12.69 11.43
N GLN A 123 19.99 12.18 10.35
CA GLN A 123 19.23 11.75 9.17
C GLN A 123 18.28 10.59 9.42
N ILE A 124 18.75 9.53 10.08
CA ILE A 124 17.91 8.34 10.38
C ILE A 124 16.79 8.71 11.34
N PRO A 125 17.03 9.48 12.43
CA PRO A 125 15.97 10.03 13.26
C PRO A 125 14.97 10.89 12.46
N GLY A 126 15.45 11.97 11.85
CA GLY A 126 14.61 12.97 11.19
C GLY A 126 13.66 12.37 10.17
N ASN A 127 14.16 11.54 9.25
CA ASN A 127 13.33 10.99 8.18
C ASN A 127 12.19 10.08 8.71
N VAL A 128 12.38 9.43 9.86
CA VAL A 128 11.35 8.58 10.47
C VAL A 128 10.34 9.40 11.29
N ILE A 129 10.74 10.55 11.85
CA ILE A 129 9.82 11.55 12.45
C ILE A 129 8.89 12.11 11.34
N ILE A 130 9.49 12.52 10.21
CA ILE A 130 8.79 13.06 9.02
C ILE A 130 7.79 12.05 8.45
N ALA A 131 8.12 10.75 8.43
CA ALA A 131 7.25 9.71 7.88
C ALA A 131 5.92 9.52 8.64
N LYS A 132 5.77 10.13 9.82
CA LYS A 132 4.55 10.08 10.67
C LYS A 132 3.83 11.42 10.81
N HIS A 133 4.56 12.53 10.83
CA HIS A 133 4.05 13.85 11.20
C HIS A 133 3.78 14.74 9.98
N SER A 134 3.12 15.88 10.18
CA SER A 134 2.79 16.81 9.09
C SER A 134 4.05 17.54 8.58
N PRO A 135 4.43 17.39 7.30
CA PRO A 135 5.60 18.09 6.75
C PRO A 135 5.47 19.62 6.74
N ARG A 136 4.25 20.15 6.97
CA ARG A 136 3.98 21.59 7.12
C ARG A 136 4.68 22.20 8.35
N ILE A 137 4.94 21.42 9.39
CA ILE A 137 5.59 21.89 10.63
C ILE A 137 7.08 21.59 10.54
N ILE A 138 7.44 20.32 10.42
CA ILE A 138 8.82 19.84 10.51
C ILE A 138 9.74 20.43 9.44
N LEU A 139 9.28 20.64 8.20
CA LEU A 139 10.15 21.18 7.15
C LEU A 139 10.64 22.61 7.49
N PRO A 140 9.77 23.55 7.93
CA PRO A 140 10.19 24.74 8.65
C PRO A 140 11.14 24.45 9.82
N SER A 141 10.74 23.65 10.81
CA SER A 141 11.51 23.39 12.05
C SER A 141 12.97 23.03 11.80
N ILE A 142 13.22 22.13 10.84
CA ILE A 142 14.56 21.71 10.42
C ILE A 142 15.38 22.92 9.89
N MET A 143 14.80 23.75 9.03
CA MET A 143 15.47 24.93 8.47
C MET A 143 15.68 26.03 9.50
N LEU A 144 14.80 26.13 10.49
CA LEU A 144 14.82 27.16 11.52
C LEU A 144 15.84 26.82 12.61
N ALA A 145 15.93 25.56 13.02
CA ALA A 145 17.02 25.03 13.85
C ALA A 145 18.38 25.09 13.13
N TRP A 146 18.44 24.79 11.83
CA TRP A 146 19.63 24.96 11.00
C TRP A 146 20.10 26.41 10.97
N SER A 147 19.19 27.33 10.63
CA SER A 147 19.46 28.77 10.64
C SER A 147 19.93 29.25 12.02
N ALA A 148 19.32 28.74 13.09
CA ALA A 148 19.69 29.10 14.46
C ALA A 148 21.16 28.79 14.79
N VAL A 149 21.69 27.63 14.36
CA VAL A 149 23.11 27.30 14.60
C VAL A 149 24.04 28.14 13.72
N THR A 150 23.68 28.36 12.45
CA THR A 150 24.51 29.12 11.50
C THR A 150 24.71 30.59 11.92
N ILE A 151 23.77 31.21 12.64
CA ILE A 151 23.93 32.55 13.27
C ILE A 151 25.17 32.64 14.17
N PHE A 152 25.46 31.56 14.91
CA PHE A 152 26.51 31.56 15.91
C PHE A 152 27.90 31.23 15.33
N MET A 153 27.96 30.68 14.10
CA MET A 153 29.21 30.45 13.38
C MET A 153 30.09 31.72 13.27
N PRO A 154 29.54 32.90 12.88
CA PRO A 154 30.21 34.20 12.98
C PRO A 154 30.91 34.53 14.31
N ALA A 155 30.33 34.15 15.45
CA ALA A 155 30.80 34.54 16.79
C ALA A 155 31.90 33.61 17.34
N VAL A 156 32.30 32.59 16.59
CA VAL A 156 33.39 31.68 16.94
C VAL A 156 34.72 32.42 16.92
N THR A 157 35.56 32.17 17.94
CA THR A 157 36.91 32.74 18.08
C THR A 157 38.00 31.68 18.34
N ARG A 158 37.66 30.38 18.29
CA ARG A 158 38.60 29.27 18.56
C ARG A 158 38.28 27.99 17.74
N PRO A 159 39.28 27.12 17.47
CA PRO A 159 39.11 25.92 16.65
C PRO A 159 37.98 24.97 17.11
N TRP A 160 37.87 24.75 18.42
CA TRP A 160 36.84 23.86 18.99
C TRP A 160 35.42 24.38 18.81
N GLY A 161 35.22 25.71 18.82
CA GLY A 161 33.92 26.33 18.59
C GLY A 161 33.46 26.15 17.14
N PHE A 162 34.39 26.27 16.18
CA PHE A 162 34.14 25.96 14.77
C PHE A 162 33.72 24.49 14.61
N MET A 163 34.49 23.56 15.19
CA MET A 163 34.20 22.13 15.16
C MET A 163 32.83 21.78 15.78
N LEU A 164 32.47 22.38 16.92
CA LEU A 164 31.17 22.17 17.58
C LEU A 164 30.00 22.73 16.77
N CYS A 165 30.10 23.98 16.31
CA CYS A 165 29.05 24.59 15.48
C CYS A 165 28.88 23.82 14.17
N ARG A 166 29.96 23.39 13.49
CA ARG A 166 29.87 22.55 12.28
C ARG A 166 29.13 21.24 12.56
N PHE A 167 29.41 20.56 13.68
CA PHE A 167 28.65 19.37 14.11
C PHE A 167 27.16 19.68 14.30
N LEU A 168 26.83 20.77 15.02
CA LEU A 168 25.45 21.15 15.31
C LEU A 168 24.68 21.57 14.04
N VAL A 169 25.31 22.29 13.10
CA VAL A 169 24.72 22.56 11.77
C VAL A 169 24.43 21.23 11.08
N GLY A 170 25.37 20.28 11.10
CA GLY A 170 25.15 18.93 10.57
C GLY A 170 23.92 18.24 11.16
N VAL A 171 23.81 18.23 12.50
CA VAL A 171 22.66 17.65 13.21
C VAL A 171 21.34 18.30 12.78
N THR A 172 21.27 19.63 12.72
CA THR A 172 20.03 20.33 12.34
C THR A 172 19.74 20.23 10.84
N GLU A 173 20.74 20.07 9.99
CA GLU A 173 20.59 20.03 8.53
C GLU A 173 20.21 18.65 7.98
N GLY A 174 20.69 17.57 8.60
CA GLY A 174 20.53 16.18 8.17
C GLY A 174 19.14 15.81 7.64
N PRO A 175 18.07 16.07 8.40
CA PRO A 175 16.71 15.65 8.04
C PRO A 175 16.17 16.23 6.72
N PHE A 176 16.63 17.41 6.29
CA PHE A 176 16.00 18.21 5.23
C PHE A 176 15.88 17.51 3.86
N LEU A 177 17.00 17.01 3.32
CA LEU A 177 17.03 16.39 2.00
C LEU A 177 16.15 15.11 1.94
N PRO A 178 16.16 14.24 2.96
CA PRO A 178 15.16 13.19 3.10
C PRO A 178 13.69 13.69 3.16
N THR A 179 13.38 14.77 3.90
CA THR A 179 12.01 15.38 3.95
C THR A 179 11.49 15.66 2.55
N VAL A 180 12.29 16.39 1.79
CA VAL A 180 11.95 16.89 0.45
C VAL A 180 11.75 15.73 -0.52
N THR A 181 12.61 14.71 -0.44
CA THR A 181 12.52 13.50 -1.25
C THR A 181 11.20 12.75 -0.98
N LEU A 182 10.86 12.55 0.30
CA LEU A 182 9.62 11.87 0.68
C LEU A 182 8.37 12.65 0.23
N MET A 183 8.34 13.97 0.44
CA MET A 183 7.23 14.84 -0.02
C MET A 183 7.05 14.77 -1.54
N THR A 184 8.14 14.88 -2.31
CA THR A 184 8.09 14.83 -3.79
C THR A 184 7.63 13.45 -4.30
N SER A 185 7.97 12.37 -3.60
CA SER A 185 7.46 11.02 -3.91
C SER A 185 6.00 10.79 -3.49
N SER A 186 5.42 11.69 -2.67
CA SER A 186 4.06 11.57 -2.12
C SER A 186 3.03 12.50 -2.78
N TRP A 187 3.48 13.61 -3.37
CA TRP A 187 2.61 14.65 -3.95
C TRP A 187 2.58 14.68 -5.49
N TYR A 188 3.50 13.97 -6.16
CA TYR A 188 3.55 13.85 -7.62
C TYR A 188 3.46 12.39 -8.05
N THR A 189 2.92 12.13 -9.26
CA THR A 189 2.83 10.76 -9.78
C THR A 189 4.22 10.19 -10.13
N LYS A 190 4.31 8.87 -10.31
CA LYS A 190 5.56 8.16 -10.63
C LYS A 190 6.28 8.70 -11.87
N HIS A 191 5.55 9.19 -12.87
CA HIS A 191 6.10 9.77 -14.10
C HIS A 191 6.55 11.23 -13.93
N GLU A 192 6.04 11.91 -12.90
CA GLU A 192 6.22 13.35 -12.67
C GLU A 192 7.27 13.67 -11.63
N SER A 193 7.40 12.81 -10.62
CA SER A 193 8.33 12.96 -9.51
C SER A 193 9.80 13.05 -9.96
N PRO A 194 10.33 12.24 -10.91
CA PRO A 194 11.75 12.27 -11.29
C PRO A 194 12.19 13.63 -11.89
N LEU A 195 11.38 14.20 -12.79
CA LEU A 195 11.64 15.52 -13.36
C LEU A 195 11.69 16.61 -12.27
N ARG A 196 10.79 16.52 -11.29
CA ARG A 196 10.61 17.52 -10.24
C ARG A 196 11.66 17.39 -9.13
N MET A 197 12.11 16.17 -8.85
CA MET A 197 13.35 15.92 -8.12
C MET A 197 14.55 16.54 -8.85
N GLY A 198 14.64 16.41 -10.18
CA GLY A 198 15.64 17.15 -10.98
C GLY A 198 15.56 18.68 -10.82
N ILE A 199 14.34 19.25 -10.83
CA ILE A 199 14.12 20.70 -10.69
C ILE A 199 14.49 21.21 -9.29
N TRP A 200 14.12 20.54 -8.20
CA TRP A 200 14.50 21.04 -6.87
C TRP A 200 15.93 20.68 -6.49
N HIS A 201 16.45 19.54 -6.95
CA HIS A 201 17.87 19.19 -6.78
C HIS A 201 18.80 20.09 -7.61
N ALA A 202 18.26 20.87 -8.56
CA ALA A 202 18.96 21.99 -9.17
C ALA A 202 19.48 23.01 -8.15
N GLY A 203 18.85 23.14 -6.98
CA GLY A 203 19.31 24.02 -5.90
C GLY A 203 20.75 23.74 -5.49
N ASN A 204 21.14 22.46 -5.41
CA ASN A 204 22.53 22.05 -5.15
C ASN A 204 23.50 22.48 -6.28
N ILE A 205 23.10 22.36 -7.54
CA ILE A 205 23.97 22.71 -8.68
C ILE A 205 24.07 24.25 -8.79
N MET A 206 22.96 24.96 -8.61
CA MET A 206 22.91 26.42 -8.60
C MET A 206 23.63 27.02 -7.40
N SER A 207 23.64 26.38 -6.22
CA SER A 207 24.36 26.91 -5.05
C SER A 207 25.86 27.03 -5.31
N ASN A 208 26.46 26.14 -6.12
CA ASN A 208 27.86 26.27 -6.53
C ASN A 208 28.10 27.52 -7.38
N VAL A 209 27.16 27.85 -8.29
CA VAL A 209 27.21 29.06 -9.12
C VAL A 209 27.04 30.32 -8.25
N PHE A 210 26.00 30.37 -7.42
CA PHE A 210 25.72 31.54 -6.59
C PHE A 210 26.73 31.72 -5.44
N SER A 211 27.23 30.66 -4.81
CA SER A 211 28.22 30.74 -3.74
C SER A 211 29.53 31.35 -4.24
N GLY A 212 30.03 30.95 -5.42
CA GLY A 212 31.23 31.56 -6.01
C GLY A 212 31.05 33.03 -6.38
N LEU A 213 29.87 33.43 -6.88
CA LEU A 213 29.57 34.83 -7.22
C LEU A 213 29.33 35.71 -5.99
N LEU A 214 28.66 35.19 -4.96
CA LEU A 214 28.45 35.89 -3.69
C LEU A 214 29.75 36.01 -2.91
N ALA A 215 30.56 34.95 -2.83
CA ALA A 215 31.90 35.03 -2.25
C ALA A 215 32.78 36.04 -3.00
N ALA A 216 32.72 36.10 -4.34
CA ALA A 216 33.44 37.14 -5.07
C ALA A 216 32.99 38.55 -4.67
N GLY A 217 31.68 38.83 -4.65
CA GLY A 217 31.16 40.16 -4.29
C GLY A 217 31.39 40.57 -2.83
N ILE A 218 31.24 39.62 -1.90
CA ILE A 218 31.40 39.84 -0.46
C ILE A 218 32.89 40.01 -0.11
N LEU A 219 33.76 39.11 -0.60
CA LEU A 219 35.18 39.11 -0.24
C LEU A 219 36.02 40.19 -0.94
N THR A 220 35.53 40.85 -1.99
CA THR A 220 36.21 42.04 -2.55
C THR A 220 35.68 43.37 -2.03
N ASN A 221 34.43 43.43 -1.56
CA ASN A 221 33.75 44.71 -1.30
C ASN A 221 33.26 44.90 0.14
N MET A 222 33.27 43.88 1.00
CA MET A 222 32.67 43.93 2.34
C MET A 222 33.65 43.61 3.48
N ASP A 223 34.95 43.59 3.22
CA ASP A 223 35.94 43.44 4.29
C ASP A 223 35.94 44.66 5.24
N ASN A 224 36.08 44.38 6.53
CA ASN A 224 36.12 45.36 7.64
C ASN A 224 34.90 46.30 7.79
N ILE A 225 33.78 46.07 7.07
CA ILE A 225 32.57 46.90 7.20
C ILE A 225 31.87 46.61 8.54
N GLY A 226 32.04 47.52 9.49
CA GLY A 226 31.44 47.44 10.84
C GLY A 226 32.29 46.72 11.88
N GLY A 227 33.58 46.48 11.61
CA GLY A 227 34.47 45.75 12.53
C GLY A 227 34.24 44.23 12.56
N LEU A 228 33.49 43.72 11.58
CA LEU A 228 33.32 42.29 11.30
C LEU A 228 34.10 41.94 10.03
N HIS A 229 34.67 40.73 10.00
CA HIS A 229 35.22 40.13 8.80
C HIS A 229 34.08 39.68 7.87
N ALA A 230 34.34 39.64 6.56
CA ALA A 230 33.31 39.46 5.54
C ALA A 230 32.52 38.11 5.58
N TRP A 231 32.82 37.21 6.52
CA TRP A 231 32.20 35.88 6.66
C TRP A 231 31.07 35.79 7.74
N GLN A 232 30.60 36.91 8.31
CA GLN A 232 29.98 36.93 9.66
C GLN A 232 28.44 37.26 9.81
N CYS A 233 27.51 36.90 8.90
CA CYS A 233 26.07 37.37 8.97
C CYS A 233 24.90 36.39 8.56
N GLY A 234 23.82 36.22 9.36
CA GLY A 234 22.45 35.68 8.96
C GLY A 234 21.70 34.70 9.93
N GLY A 235 20.33 34.52 9.90
CA GLY A 235 19.46 33.69 10.81
C GLY A 235 18.00 33.36 10.32
N HIS A 236 16.97 32.81 11.04
CA HIS A 236 16.69 32.47 12.48
C HIS A 236 15.36 31.62 12.75
N SER A 237 15.26 30.88 13.89
CA SER A 237 14.11 30.56 14.85
C SER A 237 12.86 29.63 14.60
N GLU A 238 12.71 28.55 15.43
CA GLU A 238 11.50 27.79 15.93
C GLU A 238 11.05 26.40 15.33
N ASP A 239 10.54 25.47 16.19
CA ASP A 239 10.55 23.97 16.06
C ASP A 239 9.17 23.28 15.72
N ASP A 240 8.68 22.04 16.02
CA ASP A 240 8.99 20.78 16.79
C ASP A 240 8.07 19.60 16.22
N GLU A 241 7.88 18.29 16.58
CA GLU A 241 8.33 17.24 17.56
C GLU A 241 7.97 15.81 16.96
N GLY A 242 8.27 14.67 17.63
CA GLY A 242 7.40 13.45 17.68
C GLY A 242 8.04 12.06 17.39
N THR A 243 7.75 11.00 18.16
CA THR A 243 8.62 9.79 18.26
C THR A 243 8.37 8.56 17.31
N MET A 244 9.29 7.57 17.32
CA MET A 244 10.03 7.25 16.07
C MET A 244 10.34 5.76 15.71
N TRP A 245 10.87 4.93 16.61
CA TRP A 245 11.91 3.92 16.27
C TRP A 245 11.60 2.72 15.34
N GLY A 246 10.35 2.29 15.14
CA GLY A 246 10.04 0.97 14.55
C GLY A 246 10.49 0.71 13.10
N GLY A 247 10.73 1.76 12.29
CA GLY A 247 11.10 1.62 10.88
C GLY A 247 12.51 1.12 10.60
N VAL A 248 13.46 1.41 11.49
CA VAL A 248 14.90 1.24 11.23
C VAL A 248 15.27 -0.25 11.09
N TRP A 249 14.74 -1.11 11.97
CA TRP A 249 15.02 -2.55 11.92
C TRP A 249 14.48 -3.26 10.67
N LEU A 250 13.48 -2.69 9.99
CA LEU A 250 12.93 -3.22 8.73
C LEU A 250 13.80 -2.84 7.53
N ALA A 251 14.62 -1.79 7.61
CA ALA A 251 15.52 -1.36 6.53
C ALA A 251 16.83 -2.15 6.54
N VAL A 252 17.48 -2.27 7.71
CA VAL A 252 18.77 -2.97 7.89
C VAL A 252 18.73 -4.43 7.41
N ARG A 253 17.56 -5.08 7.47
CA ARG A 253 17.33 -6.47 7.05
C ARG A 253 17.05 -6.65 5.55
N ASP A 254 16.93 -5.59 4.76
CA ASP A 254 16.64 -5.69 3.32
C ASP A 254 17.95 -5.62 2.49
N PRO A 255 18.23 -6.60 1.60
CA PRO A 255 19.39 -6.55 0.72
C PRO A 255 19.46 -5.31 -0.19
N TYR A 256 18.33 -4.71 -0.56
CA TYR A 256 18.31 -3.49 -1.40
C TYR A 256 19.03 -2.32 -0.72
N THR A 257 18.87 -2.18 0.60
CA THR A 257 19.50 -1.16 1.46
C THR A 257 21.00 -1.07 1.16
N TRP A 258 21.69 -2.20 1.24
CA TRP A 258 23.14 -2.30 1.06
C TRP A 258 23.62 -2.09 -0.38
N PHE A 259 22.84 -2.51 -1.38
CA PHE A 259 23.17 -2.24 -2.79
C PHE A 259 23.05 -0.75 -3.13
N PHE A 260 22.03 -0.07 -2.62
CA PHE A 260 21.83 1.35 -2.83
C PHE A 260 22.84 2.18 -2.02
N GLU A 261 23.13 1.83 -0.77
CA GLU A 261 24.22 2.44 0.02
C GLU A 261 25.58 2.38 -0.70
N GLY A 262 25.97 1.21 -1.20
CA GLY A 262 27.22 1.05 -1.96
C GLY A 262 27.26 1.91 -3.21
N MET A 263 26.13 2.04 -3.93
CA MET A 263 25.99 2.91 -5.08
C MET A 263 26.07 4.40 -4.70
N HIS A 264 25.46 4.79 -3.57
CA HIS A 264 25.42 6.16 -3.07
C HIS A 264 26.82 6.62 -2.63
N PHE A 265 27.51 5.79 -1.87
CA PHE A 265 28.89 5.99 -1.45
C PHE A 265 29.83 6.13 -2.65
N ALA A 266 29.72 5.25 -3.64
CA ALA A 266 30.49 5.33 -4.88
C ALA A 266 30.20 6.62 -5.68
N LEU A 267 28.95 7.09 -5.71
CA LEU A 267 28.55 8.34 -6.36
C LEU A 267 29.07 9.59 -5.64
N ILE A 268 29.10 9.62 -4.31
CA ILE A 268 29.71 10.75 -3.57
C ILE A 268 31.24 10.74 -3.72
N ILE A 269 31.89 9.57 -3.77
CA ILE A 269 33.32 9.48 -4.15
C ILE A 269 33.54 10.07 -5.55
N ALA A 270 32.68 9.75 -6.52
CA ALA A 270 32.76 10.34 -7.86
C ALA A 270 32.47 11.86 -7.87
N GLN A 271 31.73 12.40 -6.89
CA GLN A 271 31.52 13.84 -6.68
C GLN A 271 32.66 14.55 -5.94
N SER A 272 33.65 13.85 -5.37
CA SER A 272 34.61 14.45 -4.41
C SER A 272 35.45 15.60 -4.99
N PHE A 273 35.52 15.73 -6.31
CA PHE A 273 36.15 16.88 -6.97
C PHE A 273 35.45 18.21 -6.67
N LYS A 274 34.15 18.21 -6.34
CA LYS A 274 33.34 19.44 -6.19
C LYS A 274 33.90 20.33 -5.06
N ASP A 275 34.29 19.71 -3.96
CA ASP A 275 34.83 20.35 -2.75
C ASP A 275 36.21 21.00 -3.04
N PHE A 276 36.86 20.60 -4.14
CA PHE A 276 38.13 21.13 -4.62
C PHE A 276 38.02 21.86 -5.98
N PHE A 277 36.82 22.06 -6.52
CA PHE A 277 36.61 22.56 -7.88
C PHE A 277 37.25 23.94 -8.14
N PRO A 278 37.22 24.93 -7.20
CA PRO A 278 37.97 26.17 -7.35
C PRO A 278 39.48 25.93 -7.46
N SER A 279 40.01 25.01 -6.65
CA SER A 279 41.43 24.63 -6.68
C SER A 279 41.82 23.86 -7.94
N ILE A 280 40.88 23.15 -8.59
CA ILE A 280 41.09 22.50 -9.88
C ILE A 280 41.09 23.54 -11.01
N VAL A 281 40.10 24.43 -11.08
CA VAL A 281 40.01 25.48 -12.12
C VAL A 281 41.18 26.48 -12.01
N GLN A 282 41.65 26.80 -10.80
CA GLN A 282 42.84 27.62 -10.59
C GLN A 282 44.10 27.05 -11.28
N THR A 283 44.21 25.72 -11.46
CA THR A 283 45.34 25.11 -12.19
C THR A 283 45.36 25.40 -13.69
N LEU A 284 44.28 25.95 -14.24
CA LEU A 284 44.20 26.44 -15.63
C LEU A 284 44.85 27.83 -15.81
N ARG A 285 45.33 28.45 -14.72
CA ARG A 285 46.05 29.75 -14.67
C ARG A 285 45.22 30.97 -15.08
N PHE A 286 43.91 30.93 -14.88
CA PHE A 286 43.07 32.13 -14.89
C PHE A 286 43.31 32.98 -13.62
N GLY A 287 42.93 34.26 -13.65
CA GLY A 287 42.98 35.12 -12.47
C GLY A 287 41.96 34.72 -11.40
N LYS A 288 42.01 35.35 -10.21
CA LYS A 288 41.15 34.98 -9.07
C LYS A 288 39.66 35.11 -9.40
N PHE A 289 39.26 36.21 -10.04
CA PHE A 289 37.86 36.51 -10.36
C PHE A 289 37.34 35.61 -11.50
N GLU A 290 38.15 35.47 -12.54
CA GLU A 290 37.90 34.63 -13.71
C GLU A 290 37.78 33.15 -13.31
N THR A 291 38.58 32.69 -12.35
CA THR A 291 38.51 31.33 -11.79
C THR A 291 37.14 31.04 -11.17
N TYR A 292 36.47 32.01 -10.52
CA TYR A 292 35.12 31.80 -9.99
C TYR A 292 34.05 31.83 -11.09
N LEU A 293 34.14 32.75 -12.04
CA LEU A 293 33.21 32.81 -13.19
C LEU A 293 33.26 31.55 -14.08
N ILE A 294 34.46 31.05 -14.36
CA ILE A 294 34.69 29.91 -15.26
C ILE A 294 34.23 28.56 -14.63
N GLN A 295 33.94 28.52 -13.33
CA GLN A 295 33.31 27.35 -12.70
C GLN A 295 31.82 27.19 -13.01
N ALA A 296 31.11 28.26 -13.36
CA ALA A 296 29.66 28.20 -13.54
C ALA A 296 29.19 27.39 -14.78
N PRO A 297 29.80 27.52 -15.98
CA PRO A 297 29.28 26.84 -17.18
C PRO A 297 29.29 25.30 -17.12
N PRO A 298 30.31 24.60 -16.55
CA PRO A 298 30.25 23.15 -16.32
C PRO A 298 29.05 22.72 -15.46
N TYR A 299 28.71 23.48 -14.42
CA TYR A 299 27.56 23.20 -13.57
C TYR A 299 26.22 23.48 -14.27
N VAL A 300 26.10 24.59 -15.01
CA VAL A 300 24.91 24.90 -15.82
C VAL A 300 24.65 23.81 -16.87
N PHE A 301 25.71 23.32 -17.53
CA PHE A 301 25.60 22.17 -18.45
C PHE A 301 25.13 20.90 -17.73
N ALA A 302 25.73 20.55 -16.59
CA ALA A 302 25.35 19.38 -15.80
C ALA A 302 23.89 19.43 -15.33
N TYR A 303 23.37 20.61 -15.01
CA TYR A 303 21.95 20.81 -14.70
C TYR A 303 21.04 20.52 -15.91
N ILE A 304 21.31 21.14 -17.06
CA ILE A 304 20.52 20.91 -18.29
C ILE A 304 20.58 19.44 -18.71
N PHE A 305 21.76 18.82 -18.63
CA PHE A 305 21.96 17.39 -18.90
C PHE A 305 21.15 16.51 -17.94
N THR A 306 21.16 16.82 -16.64
CA THR A 306 20.35 16.10 -15.64
C THR A 306 18.85 16.20 -15.95
N LEU A 307 18.32 17.38 -16.28
CA LEU A 307 16.91 17.52 -16.65
C LEU A 307 16.52 16.65 -17.86
N VAL A 308 17.31 16.71 -18.94
CA VAL A 308 17.03 15.97 -20.19
C VAL A 308 17.11 14.45 -19.98
N VAL A 309 18.12 13.98 -19.23
CA VAL A 309 18.34 12.54 -19.05
C VAL A 309 17.41 11.96 -17.96
N SER A 310 17.07 12.70 -16.90
CA SER A 310 16.04 12.28 -15.94
C SER A 310 14.63 12.27 -16.57
N TRP A 311 14.33 13.18 -17.49
CA TRP A 311 13.11 13.11 -18.32
C TRP A 311 13.09 11.85 -19.21
N SER A 312 14.20 11.55 -19.87
CA SER A 312 14.34 10.32 -20.67
C SER A 312 14.16 9.06 -19.81
N SER A 313 14.81 8.99 -18.64
CA SER A 313 14.74 7.85 -17.73
C SER A 313 13.32 7.64 -17.19
N GLY A 314 12.63 8.72 -16.78
CA GLY A 314 11.23 8.68 -16.36
C GLY A 314 10.24 8.26 -17.45
N ARG A 315 10.57 8.52 -18.73
CA ARG A 315 9.77 8.06 -19.88
C ARG A 315 10.05 6.60 -20.27
N MET A 316 11.29 6.14 -20.13
CA MET A 316 11.69 4.78 -20.51
C MET A 316 11.50 3.75 -19.38
N LEU A 317 11.22 4.19 -18.15
CA LEU A 317 11.16 3.37 -16.94
C LEU A 317 12.43 2.53 -16.69
N GLU A 318 13.55 2.99 -17.26
CA GLU A 318 14.87 2.40 -17.16
C GLU A 318 15.82 3.42 -16.54
N HIS A 319 16.38 3.06 -15.39
CA HIS A 319 17.21 3.95 -14.58
C HIS A 319 18.70 3.60 -14.67
N CYS A 320 19.00 2.30 -14.78
CA CYS A 320 20.38 1.81 -14.63
C CYS A 320 21.26 2.17 -15.83
N TRP A 321 20.74 2.09 -17.06
CA TRP A 321 21.50 2.44 -18.25
C TRP A 321 21.80 3.94 -18.34
N HIS A 322 20.89 4.79 -17.86
CA HIS A 322 21.08 6.24 -17.78
C HIS A 322 22.16 6.61 -16.76
N ILE A 323 22.20 5.95 -15.59
CA ILE A 323 23.28 6.10 -14.60
C ILE A 323 24.63 5.65 -15.19
N VAL A 324 24.71 4.43 -15.75
CA VAL A 324 25.94 3.87 -16.31
C VAL A 324 26.49 4.72 -17.46
N GLY A 325 25.62 5.18 -18.37
CA GLY A 325 26.01 6.07 -19.47
C GLY A 325 26.57 7.40 -18.99
N ALA A 326 25.89 8.06 -18.04
CA ALA A 326 26.33 9.33 -17.49
C ALA A 326 27.66 9.22 -16.71
N ILE A 327 27.83 8.15 -15.92
CA ILE A 327 29.08 7.90 -15.16
C ILE A 327 30.24 7.53 -16.09
N SER A 328 29.98 6.89 -17.23
CA SER A 328 31.00 6.62 -18.26
C SER A 328 31.55 7.93 -18.87
N LEU A 329 30.76 8.98 -19.00
CA LEU A 329 31.23 10.30 -19.43
C LEU A 329 32.18 10.92 -18.40
N THR A 330 31.86 10.81 -17.10
CA THR A 330 32.72 11.31 -16.02
C THR A 330 34.00 10.52 -15.86
N LEU A 331 33.96 9.20 -16.08
CA LEU A 331 35.17 8.37 -16.17
C LEU A 331 36.11 8.90 -17.27
N ALA A 332 35.57 9.15 -18.47
CA ALA A 332 36.33 9.74 -19.57
C ALA A 332 36.84 11.16 -19.26
N GLY A 333 36.01 12.02 -18.67
CA GLY A 333 36.40 13.36 -18.21
C GLY A 333 37.56 13.32 -17.21
N THR A 334 37.49 12.42 -16.23
CA THR A 334 38.56 12.24 -15.23
C THR A 334 39.87 11.81 -15.88
N VAL A 335 39.83 10.85 -16.81
CA VAL A 335 41.00 10.39 -17.56
C VAL A 335 41.63 11.52 -18.38
N VAL A 336 40.83 12.38 -19.03
CA VAL A 336 41.34 13.57 -19.73
C VAL A 336 41.97 14.57 -18.74
N MET A 337 41.30 14.86 -17.62
CA MET A 337 41.75 15.84 -16.61
C MET A 337 43.15 15.56 -16.04
N ILE A 338 43.48 14.28 -15.83
CA ILE A 338 44.77 13.82 -15.24
C ILE A 338 45.86 13.57 -16.28
N SER A 339 45.51 13.26 -17.53
CA SER A 339 46.48 12.87 -18.58
C SER A 339 47.05 14.08 -19.33
N THR A 340 46.23 15.08 -19.68
CA THR A 340 46.67 16.25 -20.45
C THR A 340 46.92 17.48 -19.60
N LEU A 341 47.76 18.38 -20.11
CA LEU A 341 47.98 19.74 -19.57
C LEU A 341 47.40 20.84 -20.48
N ASN A 342 46.78 20.47 -21.62
CA ASN A 342 46.14 21.43 -22.52
C ASN A 342 44.91 22.08 -21.86
N VAL A 343 44.91 23.42 -21.76
CA VAL A 343 43.87 24.19 -21.04
C VAL A 343 42.46 23.93 -21.60
N GLY A 344 42.28 23.91 -22.92
CA GLY A 344 40.98 23.68 -23.55
C GLY A 344 40.45 22.26 -23.30
N ALA A 345 41.31 21.25 -23.48
CA ALA A 345 40.95 19.85 -23.21
C ALA A 345 40.62 19.61 -21.73
N ARG A 346 41.38 20.22 -20.79
CA ARG A 346 41.07 20.14 -19.36
C ARG A 346 39.78 20.89 -19.01
N TYR A 347 39.53 22.07 -19.56
CA TYR A 347 38.28 22.78 -19.32
C TYR A 347 37.07 22.01 -19.83
N PHE A 348 37.12 21.46 -21.05
CA PHE A 348 36.09 20.55 -21.58
C PHE A 348 35.90 19.32 -20.68
N SER A 349 36.98 18.76 -20.12
CA SER A 349 36.89 17.63 -19.20
C SER A 349 36.07 17.91 -17.94
N LEU A 350 35.98 19.17 -17.49
CA LEU A 350 35.15 19.56 -16.34
C LEU A 350 33.64 19.45 -16.64
N PHE A 351 33.21 19.71 -17.88
CA PHE A 351 31.81 19.51 -18.28
C PHE A 351 31.42 18.03 -18.19
N LEU A 352 32.31 17.14 -18.64
CA LEU A 352 32.15 15.69 -18.50
C LEU A 352 32.26 15.22 -17.04
N LEU A 353 33.11 15.88 -16.23
CA LEU A 353 33.27 15.59 -14.80
C LEU A 353 31.99 15.88 -14.02
N CYS A 354 31.33 17.01 -14.30
CA CYS A 354 30.05 17.37 -13.68
C CYS A 354 28.85 16.60 -14.26
N ALA A 355 28.89 16.10 -15.49
CA ALA A 355 27.73 15.46 -16.14
C ALA A 355 27.20 14.20 -15.42
N GLY A 356 28.09 13.35 -14.91
CA GLY A 356 27.75 12.02 -14.39
C GLY A 356 27.23 11.98 -12.96
N PRO A 357 27.97 12.48 -11.94
CA PRO A 357 27.70 12.13 -10.55
C PRO A 357 26.52 12.86 -9.92
N PHE A 358 26.15 14.05 -10.42
CA PHE A 358 24.94 14.74 -9.98
C PHE A 358 23.67 14.07 -10.55
N LEU A 359 23.71 13.67 -11.83
CA LEU A 359 22.66 12.90 -12.48
C LEU A 359 22.51 11.50 -11.86
N GLY A 360 23.63 10.80 -11.64
CA GLY A 360 23.63 9.46 -11.06
C GLY A 360 22.96 9.44 -9.69
N LEU A 361 23.26 10.42 -8.83
CA LEU A 361 22.63 10.61 -7.52
C LEU A 361 21.14 10.97 -7.62
N ASN A 362 20.76 11.80 -8.60
CA ASN A 362 19.36 12.18 -8.84
C ASN A 362 18.49 10.98 -9.27
N ILE A 363 18.97 10.18 -10.23
CA ILE A 363 18.25 8.98 -10.69
C ILE A 363 18.30 7.87 -9.62
N GLN A 364 19.38 7.76 -8.85
CA GLN A 364 19.49 6.83 -7.72
C GLN A 364 18.35 6.99 -6.71
N LEU A 365 18.11 8.20 -6.20
CA LEU A 365 17.08 8.45 -5.17
C LEU A 365 15.67 8.10 -5.69
N SER A 366 15.44 8.24 -7.00
CA SER A 366 14.21 7.79 -7.65
C SER A 366 14.13 6.26 -7.80
N LEU A 367 15.26 5.57 -8.00
CA LEU A 367 15.34 4.10 -8.08
C LEU A 367 15.17 3.45 -6.69
N GLU A 368 15.77 4.02 -5.65
CA GLU A 368 15.60 3.60 -4.25
C GLU A 368 14.12 3.62 -3.82
N THR A 369 13.45 4.75 -4.05
CA THR A 369 12.05 4.99 -3.63
C THR A 369 11.02 4.18 -4.42
N THR A 370 11.36 3.73 -5.63
CA THR A 370 10.47 2.92 -6.48
C THR A 370 10.59 1.42 -6.25
N VAL A 371 11.80 0.90 -6.02
CA VAL A 371 12.08 -0.55 -5.92
C VAL A 371 11.74 -1.13 -4.53
N VAL A 372 11.92 -0.36 -3.46
CA VAL A 372 11.76 -0.88 -2.08
C VAL A 372 10.29 -0.83 -1.66
N PRO A 373 9.65 -1.92 -1.19
CA PRO A 373 8.24 -1.93 -0.80
C PRO A 373 7.94 -1.22 0.54
N HIS A 374 6.66 -1.15 0.90
CA HIS A 374 6.13 -0.62 2.17
C HIS A 374 6.71 -1.33 3.42
N PRO A 375 6.66 -0.74 4.64
CA PRO A 375 6.02 0.52 5.04
C PRO A 375 6.86 1.80 4.79
N ARG A 376 6.23 2.97 4.93
CA ARG A 376 6.88 4.29 4.74
C ARG A 376 8.12 4.48 5.64
N THR A 377 8.05 4.02 6.89
CA THR A 377 9.14 4.15 7.86
C THR A 377 10.37 3.29 7.51
N LYS A 378 10.19 2.17 6.80
CA LYS A 378 11.29 1.37 6.23
C LYS A 378 12.00 2.13 5.09
N ARG A 379 11.23 2.66 4.13
CA ARG A 379 11.76 3.50 3.04
C ARG A 379 12.53 4.71 3.58
N ALA A 380 11.96 5.37 4.59
CA ALA A 380 12.58 6.52 5.23
C ALA A 380 13.92 6.16 5.91
N ALA A 381 13.96 5.06 6.67
CA ALA A 381 15.20 4.58 7.26
C ALA A 381 16.26 4.21 6.21
N LEU A 382 15.88 3.53 5.12
CA LEU A 382 16.80 3.15 4.04
C LEU A 382 17.46 4.37 3.38
N ILE A 383 16.68 5.37 2.95
CA ILE A 383 17.21 6.60 2.34
C ILE A 383 18.17 7.31 3.30
N ALA A 384 17.85 7.29 4.60
CA ALA A 384 18.72 7.87 5.60
C ALA A 384 20.02 7.09 5.76
N ILE A 385 20.00 5.76 5.88
CA ILE A 385 21.24 4.95 5.96
C ILE A 385 22.08 5.09 4.68
N ALA A 386 21.46 5.20 3.49
CA ALA A 386 22.14 5.50 2.24
C ALA A 386 22.93 6.82 2.27
N ASN A 387 22.35 7.90 2.82
CA ASN A 387 23.05 9.16 3.02
C ASN A 387 24.06 9.09 4.18
N CYS A 388 23.82 8.28 5.22
CA CYS A 388 24.76 8.07 6.31
C CYS A 388 26.05 7.39 5.83
N VAL A 389 25.93 6.27 5.12
CA VAL A 389 27.05 5.51 4.57
C VAL A 389 27.78 6.34 3.52
N SER A 390 27.07 7.05 2.64
CA SER A 390 27.72 7.89 1.63
C SER A 390 28.53 9.03 2.24
N SER A 391 28.06 9.63 3.33
CA SER A 391 28.76 10.72 4.04
C SER A 391 30.13 10.33 4.61
N ILE A 392 30.40 9.04 4.88
CA ILE A 392 31.71 8.53 5.30
C ILE A 392 32.78 8.83 4.23
N SER A 393 32.40 8.89 2.94
CA SER A 393 33.34 9.20 1.85
C SER A 393 33.94 10.61 1.95
N HIS A 394 33.21 11.58 2.50
CA HIS A 394 33.73 12.92 2.75
C HIS A 394 34.81 12.97 3.86
N TRP A 395 34.96 11.94 4.69
CA TRP A 395 36.03 11.89 5.70
C TRP A 395 37.40 11.58 5.06
N PHE A 396 37.47 10.66 4.09
CA PHE A 396 38.75 10.26 3.50
C PHE A 396 39.07 10.93 2.16
N THR A 397 38.08 11.29 1.34
CA THR A 397 38.34 11.85 0.00
C THR A 397 39.18 13.14 -0.01
N PRO A 398 39.11 14.06 1.00
CA PRO A 398 40.00 15.22 1.06
C PRO A 398 41.50 14.89 1.04
N TYR A 399 41.91 13.78 1.67
CA TYR A 399 43.32 13.37 1.76
C TYR A 399 43.93 12.92 0.41
N PHE A 400 43.11 12.76 -0.64
CA PHE A 400 43.58 12.40 -1.98
C PHE A 400 43.88 13.63 -2.86
N PHE A 401 43.33 14.82 -2.54
CA PHE A 401 43.50 16.08 -3.29
C PHE A 401 44.66 16.95 -2.76
N LEU A 402 45.82 16.33 -2.52
CA LEU A 402 46.98 17.01 -1.95
C LEU A 402 47.57 18.09 -2.87
N GLN A 403 47.98 19.23 -2.29
CA GLN A 403 48.51 20.37 -3.04
C GLN A 403 49.80 20.06 -3.83
N ASN A 404 50.61 19.10 -3.36
CA ASN A 404 51.84 18.67 -4.04
C ASN A 404 51.59 17.93 -5.38
N GLN A 405 50.33 17.58 -5.70
CA GLN A 405 49.94 16.98 -6.98
C GLN A 405 49.44 18.01 -8.01
N LYS A 406 49.44 19.31 -7.68
CA LYS A 406 49.12 20.39 -8.64
C LYS A 406 50.09 20.29 -9.85
N PRO A 407 49.61 20.38 -11.10
CA PRO A 407 48.23 20.69 -11.52
C PRO A 407 47.33 19.46 -11.74
N ARG A 408 47.84 18.22 -11.69
CA ARG A 408 47.15 17.02 -12.20
C ARG A 408 46.23 16.32 -11.20
N TYR A 409 46.49 16.41 -9.89
CA TYR A 409 45.70 15.75 -8.83
C TYR A 409 45.45 14.25 -9.07
N GLN A 410 46.51 13.49 -9.36
CA GLN A 410 46.40 12.11 -9.86
C GLN A 410 45.77 11.12 -8.87
N LEU A 411 45.99 11.27 -7.55
CA LEU A 411 45.34 10.44 -6.53
C LEU A 411 43.86 10.81 -6.36
N GLY A 412 43.51 12.10 -6.41
CA GLY A 412 42.12 12.56 -6.44
C GLY A 412 41.38 12.02 -7.68
N GLY A 413 41.98 12.10 -8.87
CA GLY A 413 41.45 11.49 -10.09
C GLY A 413 41.33 9.96 -10.01
N GLY A 414 42.31 9.28 -9.41
CA GLY A 414 42.22 7.84 -9.13
C GLY A 414 41.05 7.49 -8.21
N CYS A 415 40.79 8.32 -7.20
CA CYS A 415 39.64 8.15 -6.30
C CYS A 415 38.30 8.26 -7.06
N ILE A 416 38.15 9.28 -7.92
CA ILE A 416 36.95 9.44 -8.78
C ILE A 416 36.78 8.23 -9.72
N ILE A 417 37.86 7.74 -10.34
CA ILE A 417 37.83 6.55 -11.22
C ILE A 417 37.30 5.31 -10.45
N VAL A 418 37.75 5.10 -9.21
CA VAL A 418 37.25 4.03 -8.34
C VAL A 418 35.78 4.23 -7.99
N GLY A 419 35.36 5.46 -7.67
CA GLY A 419 33.95 5.82 -7.47
C GLY A 419 33.09 5.46 -8.68
N CYS A 420 33.46 5.93 -9.88
CA CYS A 420 32.76 5.60 -11.13
C CYS A 420 32.67 4.08 -11.38
N GLY A 421 33.76 3.34 -11.16
CA GLY A 421 33.78 1.88 -11.32
C GLY A 421 32.85 1.16 -10.35
N LEU A 422 32.91 1.51 -9.06
CA LEU A 422 32.02 0.97 -8.03
C LEU A 422 30.56 1.31 -8.29
N THR A 423 30.23 2.52 -8.75
CA THR A 423 28.86 2.90 -9.13
C THR A 423 28.31 1.99 -10.22
N ILE A 424 29.10 1.69 -11.26
CA ILE A 424 28.67 0.78 -12.33
C ILE A 424 28.45 -0.64 -11.78
N VAL A 425 29.34 -1.15 -10.92
CA VAL A 425 29.21 -2.47 -10.30
C VAL A 425 27.95 -2.56 -9.42
N PHE A 426 27.72 -1.61 -8.51
CA PHE A 426 26.53 -1.61 -7.65
C PHE A 426 25.24 -1.38 -8.44
N CYS A 427 25.25 -0.54 -9.48
CA CYS A 427 24.09 -0.33 -10.35
C CYS A 427 23.71 -1.61 -11.13
N LEU A 428 24.70 -2.33 -11.66
CA LEU A 428 24.48 -3.63 -12.32
C LEU A 428 24.08 -4.73 -11.32
N ALA A 429 24.63 -4.74 -10.11
CA ALA A 429 24.23 -5.66 -9.04
C ALA A 429 22.78 -5.41 -8.60
N ALA A 430 22.38 -4.15 -8.41
CA ALA A 430 21.01 -3.77 -8.13
C ALA A 430 20.07 -4.17 -9.28
N LYS A 431 20.44 -3.93 -10.56
CA LYS A 431 19.65 -4.39 -11.71
C LYS A 431 19.53 -5.91 -11.77
N TYR A 432 20.60 -6.65 -11.49
CA TYR A 432 20.60 -8.11 -11.46
C TYR A 432 19.75 -8.65 -10.30
N TRP A 433 19.82 -8.03 -9.12
CA TRP A 433 19.00 -8.41 -7.97
C TRP A 433 17.51 -8.09 -8.20
N SER A 434 17.19 -6.92 -8.77
CA SER A 434 15.84 -6.59 -9.22
C SER A 434 15.33 -7.54 -10.32
N TRP A 435 16.16 -7.91 -11.29
CA TRP A 435 15.80 -8.92 -12.30
C TRP A 435 15.56 -10.29 -11.68
N ARG A 436 16.43 -10.72 -10.76
CA ARG A 436 16.27 -11.97 -10.01
C ARG A 436 15.00 -11.94 -9.17
N LYS A 437 14.72 -10.85 -8.45
CA LYS A 437 13.50 -10.70 -7.65
C LYS A 437 12.25 -10.60 -8.52
N ASN A 438 12.31 -9.97 -9.69
CA ASN A 438 11.24 -10.02 -10.68
C ASN A 438 11.04 -11.43 -11.23
N LYS A 439 12.12 -12.23 -11.39
CA LYS A 439 12.01 -13.63 -11.80
C LYS A 439 11.44 -14.53 -10.70
N GLU A 440 11.85 -14.31 -9.44
CA GLU A 440 11.24 -14.97 -8.27
C GLU A 440 9.77 -14.57 -8.11
N LEU A 441 9.42 -13.29 -8.35
CA LEU A 441 8.04 -12.80 -8.40
C LEU A 441 7.26 -13.36 -9.59
N VAL A 442 7.86 -13.62 -10.75
CA VAL A 442 7.22 -14.31 -11.89
C VAL A 442 7.07 -15.83 -11.64
N CYS A 443 7.78 -16.39 -10.66
CA CYS A 443 7.53 -17.72 -10.12
C CYS A 443 6.55 -17.74 -8.92
N ILE A 444 6.10 -16.57 -8.44
CA ILE A 444 5.12 -16.41 -7.34
C ILE A 444 3.81 -15.79 -7.85
N ILE A 445 3.85 -15.10 -8.98
CA ILE A 445 2.74 -14.52 -9.74
C ILE A 445 2.83 -15.13 -11.15
N PRO A 446 2.14 -16.26 -11.40
CA PRO A 446 2.21 -16.95 -12.68
C PRO A 446 1.71 -16.06 -13.83
N GLY A 447 2.41 -16.12 -14.97
CA GLY A 447 1.88 -15.58 -16.24
C GLY A 447 0.60 -16.30 -16.69
N ASP A 448 0.33 -17.47 -16.11
CA ASP A 448 -0.90 -18.22 -16.27
C ASP A 448 -2.12 -17.42 -15.80
N LEU A 449 -2.03 -16.51 -14.83
CA LEU A 449 -3.18 -15.69 -14.40
C LEU A 449 -3.77 -14.84 -15.55
N LEU A 450 -2.93 -14.39 -16.51
CA LEU A 450 -3.42 -13.68 -17.70
C LEU A 450 -3.97 -14.64 -18.78
N ARG A 451 -3.55 -15.90 -18.79
CA ARG A 451 -4.15 -16.96 -19.63
C ARG A 451 -5.42 -17.53 -19.02
N GLU A 452 -5.55 -17.54 -17.70
CA GLU A 452 -6.77 -17.82 -16.95
C GLU A 452 -7.75 -16.65 -17.07
N LEU A 453 -7.31 -15.39 -17.07
CA LEU A 453 -8.19 -14.25 -17.40
C LEU A 453 -8.69 -14.29 -18.85
N ALA A 454 -7.90 -14.80 -19.80
CA ALA A 454 -8.38 -15.12 -21.15
C ALA A 454 -9.31 -16.37 -21.16
N GLY A 455 -8.99 -17.40 -20.37
CA GLY A 455 -9.81 -18.59 -20.16
C GLY A 455 -11.11 -18.32 -19.39
N ASN A 456 -11.19 -17.23 -18.64
CA ASN A 456 -12.36 -16.81 -17.87
C ASN A 456 -13.51 -16.38 -18.79
N ALA A 457 -13.28 -16.15 -20.09
CA ALA A 457 -14.36 -16.11 -21.06
C ALA A 457 -15.19 -17.42 -21.07
N GLN A 458 -14.57 -18.55 -20.76
CA GLN A 458 -15.19 -19.87 -20.63
C GLN A 458 -15.54 -20.21 -19.16
N ILE A 459 -14.68 -19.87 -18.19
CA ILE A 459 -14.91 -20.15 -16.76
C ILE A 459 -16.00 -19.24 -16.16
N ASN A 460 -16.29 -18.08 -16.76
CA ASN A 460 -17.47 -17.26 -16.41
C ASN A 460 -18.77 -17.76 -17.07
N GLN A 461 -18.68 -18.69 -18.03
CA GLN A 461 -19.85 -19.39 -18.61
C GLN A 461 -20.16 -20.71 -17.89
N THR A 462 -19.19 -21.32 -17.18
CA THR A 462 -19.41 -22.54 -16.40
C THR A 462 -20.10 -22.27 -15.06
N SER A 463 -21.22 -22.93 -14.82
CA SER A 463 -21.98 -22.86 -13.55
C SER A 463 -21.31 -23.56 -12.36
N PHE A 464 -20.26 -24.35 -12.60
CA PHE A 464 -19.55 -25.12 -11.58
C PHE A 464 -18.05 -25.12 -11.87
N VAL A 465 -17.23 -24.99 -10.82
CA VAL A 465 -15.77 -25.11 -10.88
C VAL A 465 -15.35 -26.10 -9.80
N ALA A 466 -14.72 -27.20 -10.19
CA ALA A 466 -14.19 -28.20 -9.26
C ALA A 466 -12.68 -27.97 -9.07
N TYR A 467 -12.24 -27.88 -7.81
CA TYR A 467 -10.82 -27.87 -7.43
C TYR A 467 -10.33 -29.26 -7.03
N SER A 468 -11.23 -30.10 -6.50
CA SER A 468 -10.97 -31.49 -6.11
C SER A 468 -12.02 -32.44 -6.71
N PRO A 469 -11.66 -33.68 -7.13
CA PRO A 469 -12.60 -34.64 -7.70
C PRO A 469 -13.82 -34.94 -6.83
N GLU A 470 -13.64 -34.92 -5.50
CA GLU A 470 -14.64 -35.20 -4.47
C GLU A 470 -15.84 -34.24 -4.54
N PHE A 471 -15.66 -33.04 -5.10
CA PHE A 471 -16.77 -32.11 -5.36
C PHE A 471 -17.86 -32.74 -6.26
N PHE A 472 -17.48 -33.58 -7.24
CA PHE A 472 -18.43 -34.30 -8.09
C PHE A 472 -19.15 -35.45 -7.39
N ASP A 473 -18.68 -35.88 -6.22
CA ASP A 473 -19.42 -36.80 -5.36
C ASP A 473 -20.48 -36.08 -4.49
N ILE A 474 -20.34 -34.77 -4.30
CA ILE A 474 -21.35 -33.89 -3.69
C ILE A 474 -22.35 -33.41 -4.76
N ILE A 475 -21.93 -32.54 -5.70
CA ILE A 475 -22.84 -31.96 -6.69
C ILE A 475 -23.36 -32.99 -7.70
N GLY A 476 -22.63 -34.08 -7.94
CA GLY A 476 -22.94 -35.02 -9.01
C GLY A 476 -22.42 -34.59 -10.39
N SER A 477 -22.19 -35.59 -11.25
CA SER A 477 -21.69 -35.40 -12.62
C SER A 477 -22.66 -34.72 -13.58
N ASN A 478 -23.93 -34.57 -13.17
CA ASN A 478 -25.04 -34.12 -14.02
C ASN A 478 -25.75 -32.88 -13.42
N ALA A 479 -25.15 -32.21 -12.43
CA ALA A 479 -25.76 -31.01 -11.82
C ALA A 479 -25.99 -29.90 -12.85
N THR A 480 -27.14 -29.23 -12.71
CA THR A 480 -27.49 -28.08 -13.55
C THR A 480 -28.09 -26.97 -12.69
N GLY A 481 -27.45 -25.81 -12.66
CA GLY A 481 -27.98 -24.61 -12.03
C GLY A 481 -28.92 -23.86 -12.97
N LYS A 482 -30.14 -23.57 -12.50
CA LYS A 482 -31.21 -22.90 -13.26
C LYS A 482 -31.76 -21.72 -12.46
N LYS A 483 -31.86 -20.54 -13.09
CA LYS A 483 -32.58 -19.40 -12.52
C LYS A 483 -34.08 -19.62 -12.69
N LEU A 484 -34.85 -19.57 -11.60
CA LEU A 484 -36.29 -19.85 -11.59
C LEU A 484 -37.13 -18.58 -11.45
N GLN A 485 -36.63 -17.61 -10.68
CA GLN A 485 -37.21 -16.28 -10.54
C GLN A 485 -36.14 -15.23 -10.83
N THR A 486 -36.54 -14.18 -11.54
CA THR A 486 -35.76 -12.94 -11.65
C THR A 486 -36.58 -11.87 -10.94
N LEU A 487 -36.00 -11.29 -9.90
CA LEU A 487 -36.68 -10.30 -9.07
C LEU A 487 -36.11 -8.89 -9.31
N PRO A 488 -36.95 -7.84 -9.19
CA PRO A 488 -36.58 -6.48 -9.56
C PRO A 488 -35.54 -5.85 -8.63
N PHE A 489 -35.36 -6.40 -7.42
CA PHE A 489 -34.39 -5.93 -6.43
C PHE A 489 -33.58 -7.09 -5.83
N GLN A 490 -32.86 -6.84 -4.72
CA GLN A 490 -31.91 -7.82 -4.17
C GLN A 490 -32.63 -8.83 -3.29
N VAL A 491 -32.64 -10.11 -3.66
CA VAL A 491 -32.99 -11.19 -2.72
C VAL A 491 -31.80 -11.36 -1.79
N HIS A 492 -31.95 -10.91 -0.55
CA HIS A 492 -30.84 -10.80 0.39
C HIS A 492 -30.87 -11.91 1.43
N GLU A 493 -32.05 -12.26 1.97
CA GLU A 493 -32.11 -12.91 3.27
C GLU A 493 -33.11 -14.06 3.41
N ALA A 494 -32.91 -14.81 4.49
CA ALA A 494 -33.81 -15.80 5.07
C ALA A 494 -34.30 -16.94 4.14
N PRO A 495 -33.48 -17.53 3.25
CA PRO A 495 -33.91 -18.68 2.46
C PRO A 495 -34.22 -19.87 3.38
N CYS A 496 -35.47 -20.33 3.35
CA CYS A 496 -35.93 -21.38 4.25
C CYS A 496 -36.89 -22.34 3.53
N TYR A 497 -36.53 -23.63 3.51
CA TYR A 497 -37.29 -24.69 2.86
C TYR A 497 -38.35 -25.24 3.83
N ILE A 498 -39.62 -25.22 3.42
CA ILE A 498 -40.75 -25.69 4.24
C ILE A 498 -40.98 -27.18 3.95
N GLU A 499 -40.52 -28.07 4.81
CA GLU A 499 -40.60 -29.53 4.55
C GLU A 499 -42.05 -30.05 4.39
N ASP A 500 -43.01 -29.48 5.14
CA ASP A 500 -44.45 -29.79 5.06
C ASP A 500 -45.07 -29.56 3.66
N GLN A 501 -44.52 -28.61 2.88
CA GLN A 501 -45.10 -28.10 1.65
C GLN A 501 -43.97 -27.56 0.75
N PRO A 502 -43.72 -28.11 -0.46
CA PRO A 502 -42.55 -27.77 -1.30
C PRO A 502 -42.56 -26.30 -1.72
N LYS A 503 -42.00 -25.46 -0.85
CA LYS A 503 -42.09 -24.01 -0.84
C LYS A 503 -40.82 -23.45 -0.21
N LEU A 504 -40.29 -22.40 -0.84
CA LEU A 504 -39.16 -21.64 -0.34
C LEU A 504 -39.66 -20.29 0.18
N PHE A 505 -39.47 -20.03 1.46
CA PHE A 505 -39.60 -18.70 2.08
C PHE A 505 -38.29 -17.92 1.90
N PHE A 506 -38.37 -16.61 1.63
CA PHE A 506 -37.22 -15.69 1.58
C PHE A 506 -37.65 -14.20 1.64
N VAL A 507 -36.68 -13.28 1.73
CA VAL A 507 -36.89 -11.82 1.76
C VAL A 507 -36.21 -11.08 0.60
N GLU A 508 -36.88 -10.07 0.05
CA GLU A 508 -36.35 -9.16 -0.99
C GLU A 508 -36.18 -7.73 -0.46
N TRP A 509 -35.06 -7.09 -0.77
CA TRP A 509 -34.72 -5.71 -0.41
C TRP A 509 -34.83 -4.78 -1.62
N GLY A 510 -35.87 -3.94 -1.67
CA GLY A 510 -35.99 -2.81 -2.61
C GLY A 510 -35.58 -1.46 -1.98
N PRO A 511 -35.18 -0.41 -2.74
CA PRO A 511 -34.63 0.81 -2.14
C PRO A 511 -35.69 1.80 -1.61
N PRO A 512 -35.60 2.33 -0.37
CA PRO A 512 -34.77 1.94 0.77
C PRO A 512 -35.57 1.06 1.78
N GLY A 513 -36.54 0.31 1.26
CA GLY A 513 -37.44 -0.58 1.99
C GLY A 513 -38.67 -0.87 1.11
N GLY A 514 -38.44 -1.46 -0.06
CA GLY A 514 -39.46 -1.51 -1.12
C GLY A 514 -40.00 -0.11 -1.49
N PRO A 515 -41.18 0.00 -2.12
CA PRO A 515 -41.78 1.27 -2.55
C PRO A 515 -42.30 2.13 -1.40
N ASN A 516 -42.41 1.56 -0.19
CA ASN A 516 -42.96 2.23 1.00
C ASN A 516 -41.88 2.69 1.99
N GLY A 517 -40.60 2.32 1.78
CA GLY A 517 -39.50 2.60 2.72
C GLY A 517 -39.47 1.72 3.98
N ALA A 518 -40.16 0.58 3.98
CA ALA A 518 -40.12 -0.43 5.04
C ALA A 518 -39.92 -1.85 4.46
N HIS A 519 -39.00 -2.63 5.04
CA HIS A 519 -38.66 -3.98 4.60
C HIS A 519 -39.75 -5.02 4.98
N ASP A 520 -41.00 -4.83 4.52
CA ASP A 520 -42.15 -5.72 4.77
C ASP A 520 -42.27 -6.87 3.73
N TRP A 521 -41.16 -7.20 3.06
CA TRP A 521 -41.12 -7.97 1.81
C TRP A 521 -40.72 -9.43 2.03
N GLN A 522 -41.68 -10.18 2.55
CA GLN A 522 -41.61 -11.63 2.70
C GLN A 522 -42.28 -12.32 1.52
N TYR A 523 -41.60 -13.32 0.96
CA TYR A 523 -42.07 -14.08 -0.20
C TYR A 523 -42.08 -15.57 0.08
N VAL A 524 -43.03 -16.25 -0.56
CA VAL A 524 -43.13 -17.71 -0.60
C VAL A 524 -43.24 -18.15 -2.06
N LEU A 525 -42.22 -18.84 -2.55
CA LEU A 525 -42.20 -19.46 -3.86
C LEU A 525 -42.70 -20.90 -3.76
N ASP A 526 -43.80 -21.22 -4.45
CA ASP A 526 -44.25 -22.61 -4.60
C ASP A 526 -43.38 -23.32 -5.64
N LEU A 527 -42.61 -24.32 -5.20
CA LEU A 527 -41.52 -24.92 -5.98
C LEU A 527 -42.04 -25.85 -7.09
N LYS A 528 -43.29 -26.33 -6.97
CA LYS A 528 -43.94 -27.19 -7.98
C LYS A 528 -44.58 -26.40 -9.11
N THR A 529 -45.09 -25.20 -8.82
CA THR A 529 -45.76 -24.34 -9.80
C THR A 529 -44.90 -23.16 -10.28
N ASN A 530 -43.75 -22.92 -9.64
CA ASN A 530 -42.94 -21.70 -9.75
C ASN A 530 -43.76 -20.41 -9.53
N ASN A 531 -44.80 -20.48 -8.69
CA ASN A 531 -45.68 -19.35 -8.39
C ASN A 531 -45.20 -18.60 -7.14
N LEU A 532 -44.91 -17.31 -7.30
CA LEU A 532 -44.38 -16.47 -6.24
C LEU A 532 -45.50 -15.67 -5.56
N THR A 533 -45.62 -15.81 -4.24
CA THR A 533 -46.63 -15.12 -3.42
C THR A 533 -45.96 -14.20 -2.42
N LYS A 534 -46.24 -12.87 -2.45
CA LYS A 534 -45.92 -12.00 -1.31
C LYS A 534 -46.85 -12.35 -0.15
N ILE A 535 -46.30 -12.48 1.05
CA ILE A 535 -47.05 -12.67 2.29
C ILE A 535 -46.91 -11.46 3.23
N GLN A 536 -47.72 -11.44 4.28
CA GLN A 536 -47.57 -10.51 5.40
C GLN A 536 -48.04 -11.23 6.66
N THR A 537 -47.25 -11.18 7.74
CA THR A 537 -47.61 -11.80 9.01
C THR A 537 -48.52 -10.92 9.86
N ASN A 538 -49.18 -11.52 10.84
CA ASN A 538 -49.95 -10.81 11.86
C ASN A 538 -49.41 -11.13 13.28
N PRO A 539 -48.87 -10.16 14.03
CA PRO A 539 -48.48 -8.82 13.58
C PRO A 539 -47.38 -8.84 12.48
N PRO A 540 -47.17 -7.74 11.74
CA PRO A 540 -46.17 -7.67 10.67
C PRO A 540 -44.74 -7.95 11.16
N THR A 541 -43.97 -8.67 10.37
CA THR A 541 -42.53 -8.88 10.59
C THR A 541 -41.79 -8.06 9.54
N TYR A 542 -40.83 -7.26 9.97
CA TYR A 542 -39.95 -6.48 9.10
C TYR A 542 -38.59 -7.15 9.01
N ASN A 543 -37.90 -6.99 7.88
CA ASN A 543 -36.51 -7.41 7.64
C ASN A 543 -36.13 -8.76 8.29
N VAL A 544 -36.74 -9.87 7.86
CA VAL A 544 -36.31 -11.20 8.33
C VAL A 544 -34.95 -11.51 7.70
N HIS A 545 -33.95 -11.74 8.54
CA HIS A 545 -32.56 -12.01 8.14
C HIS A 545 -32.26 -13.52 8.16
N GLY A 546 -32.33 -14.13 9.33
CA GLY A 546 -32.20 -15.57 9.49
C GLY A 546 -33.55 -16.28 9.55
N CYS A 547 -33.62 -17.49 8.99
CA CYS A 547 -34.77 -18.38 9.19
C CYS A 547 -34.40 -19.87 9.17
N VAL A 548 -35.02 -20.65 10.07
CA VAL A 548 -34.96 -22.12 10.14
C VAL A 548 -36.39 -22.66 10.21
N TYR A 549 -36.70 -23.72 9.47
CA TYR A 549 -38.00 -24.41 9.54
C TYR A 549 -37.92 -25.60 10.49
N ARG A 550 -38.82 -25.65 11.48
CA ARG A 550 -38.85 -26.75 12.46
C ARG A 550 -40.19 -26.87 13.17
N ASP A 551 -40.56 -28.08 13.58
CA ASP A 551 -41.76 -28.40 14.37
C ASP A 551 -43.05 -27.80 13.78
N GLY A 552 -43.13 -27.77 12.44
CA GLY A 552 -44.25 -27.21 11.67
C GLY A 552 -44.18 -25.70 11.41
N LYS A 553 -43.18 -24.98 11.92
CA LYS A 553 -43.10 -23.51 11.98
C LYS A 553 -41.81 -22.94 11.41
N LEU A 554 -41.89 -21.69 10.97
CA LEU A 554 -40.72 -20.88 10.60
C LEU A 554 -40.22 -20.15 11.86
N HIS A 555 -39.05 -20.51 12.34
CA HIS A 555 -38.33 -19.74 13.36
C HIS A 555 -37.49 -18.68 12.65
N VAL A 556 -37.66 -17.41 13.04
CA VAL A 556 -37.12 -16.25 12.33
C VAL A 556 -36.42 -15.30 13.27
N VAL A 557 -35.39 -14.63 12.76
CA VAL A 557 -34.77 -13.47 13.41
C VAL A 557 -34.78 -12.24 12.52
N THR A 558 -34.78 -11.08 13.17
CA THR A 558 -34.85 -9.76 12.53
C THR A 558 -34.17 -8.72 13.41
N ASP A 559 -33.69 -7.66 12.77
CA ASP A 559 -33.21 -6.42 13.37
C ASP A 559 -34.32 -5.54 13.96
N GLY A 560 -35.59 -5.89 13.71
CA GLY A 560 -36.77 -5.21 14.22
C GLY A 560 -37.45 -4.37 13.15
N GLY A 561 -38.13 -3.31 13.59
CA GLY A 561 -38.85 -2.37 12.74
C GLY A 561 -39.01 -1.01 13.43
N PRO A 562 -39.85 -0.11 12.90
CA PRO A 562 -40.02 1.23 13.47
C PRO A 562 -40.41 1.24 14.96
N ASP A 563 -41.28 0.31 15.36
CA ASP A 563 -41.87 0.23 16.71
C ASP A 563 -41.37 -0.96 17.54
N GLU A 564 -40.46 -1.79 17.02
CA GLU A 564 -39.95 -3.01 17.68
C GLU A 564 -38.44 -3.17 17.50
N THR A 565 -37.72 -3.53 18.56
CA THR A 565 -36.28 -3.88 18.50
C THR A 565 -36.06 -5.28 17.91
N GLY A 566 -34.83 -5.62 17.55
CA GLY A 566 -34.49 -6.96 17.04
C GLY A 566 -34.98 -8.11 17.94
N TYR A 567 -35.52 -9.17 17.30
CA TYR A 567 -36.16 -10.28 17.99
C TYR A 567 -36.05 -11.63 17.27
N LEU A 568 -36.19 -12.68 18.08
CA LEU A 568 -36.52 -14.05 17.68
C LEU A 568 -38.05 -14.25 17.76
N ALA A 569 -38.64 -14.79 16.70
CA ALA A 569 -40.06 -15.15 16.64
C ALA A 569 -40.29 -16.52 15.98
N SER A 570 -41.48 -17.08 16.20
CA SER A 570 -42.01 -18.20 15.41
C SER A 570 -43.22 -17.74 14.59
N ILE A 571 -43.27 -18.10 13.31
CA ILE A 571 -44.38 -17.86 12.39
C ILE A 571 -45.00 -19.21 12.00
N ASP A 572 -46.33 -19.30 12.03
CA ASP A 572 -47.06 -20.45 11.46
C ASP A 572 -47.25 -20.25 9.93
N PRO A 573 -46.72 -21.12 9.06
CA PRO A 573 -46.79 -20.96 7.60
C PRO A 573 -48.17 -21.28 6.99
N LYS A 574 -49.17 -21.63 7.81
CA LYS A 574 -50.56 -21.89 7.39
C LYS A 574 -51.48 -20.71 7.73
N THR A 575 -51.18 -19.94 8.77
CA THR A 575 -51.97 -18.76 9.20
C THR A 575 -51.24 -17.41 9.06
N TRP A 576 -49.91 -17.43 8.95
CA TRP A 576 -49.01 -16.28 9.04
C TRP A 576 -49.09 -15.52 10.38
N GLU A 577 -49.54 -16.18 11.45
CA GLU A 577 -49.50 -15.64 12.81
C GLU A 577 -48.06 -15.60 13.35
N ARG A 578 -47.59 -14.42 13.78
CA ARG A 578 -46.25 -14.17 14.32
C ARG A 578 -46.28 -14.13 15.85
N LYS A 579 -45.59 -15.07 16.50
CA LYS A 579 -45.35 -15.04 17.95
C LYS A 579 -43.89 -14.69 18.25
N THR A 580 -43.64 -13.50 18.79
CA THR A 580 -42.33 -13.14 19.34
C THR A 580 -41.99 -14.02 20.53
N LEU A 581 -40.76 -14.55 20.58
CA LEU A 581 -40.28 -15.48 21.60
C LEU A 581 -39.24 -14.82 22.53
N LEU A 582 -38.34 -14.01 21.98
CA LEU A 582 -37.33 -13.26 22.73
C LEU A 582 -36.95 -11.98 21.97
N ASN A 583 -36.88 -10.83 22.66
CA ASN A 583 -36.54 -9.52 22.08
C ASN A 583 -35.52 -8.71 22.92
N ASN A 584 -34.96 -9.31 23.97
CA ASN A 584 -34.02 -8.65 24.87
C ASN A 584 -32.99 -9.62 25.47
N TYR A 585 -31.80 -9.11 25.72
CA TYR A 585 -30.77 -9.70 26.58
C TYR A 585 -30.85 -9.08 27.97
N TYR A 586 -31.56 -9.75 28.90
CA TYR A 586 -31.75 -9.30 30.28
C TYR A 586 -32.19 -7.82 30.38
N GLU A 587 -33.39 -7.53 29.86
CA GLU A 587 -34.03 -6.20 29.82
C GLU A 587 -33.36 -5.18 28.87
N ARG A 588 -32.29 -5.54 28.16
CA ARG A 588 -31.63 -4.70 27.13
C ARG A 588 -31.95 -5.18 25.71
N PRO A 589 -32.21 -4.31 24.73
CA PRO A 589 -32.35 -4.73 23.33
C PRO A 589 -31.08 -5.42 22.78
N PHE A 590 -31.26 -6.33 21.82
CA PHE A 590 -30.18 -6.83 20.95
C PHE A 590 -29.77 -5.76 19.91
N ILE A 591 -28.59 -5.89 19.30
CA ILE A 591 -28.09 -4.95 18.30
C ILE A 591 -28.88 -5.08 16.99
N GLY A 592 -29.05 -6.32 16.52
CA GLY A 592 -29.53 -6.65 15.19
C GLY A 592 -29.21 -8.11 14.82
N PHE A 593 -30.23 -8.96 14.67
CA PHE A 593 -30.02 -10.40 14.46
C PHE A 593 -29.96 -10.80 12.99
N ASN A 594 -28.78 -11.24 12.54
CA ASN A 594 -28.51 -11.53 11.13
C ASN A 594 -28.74 -13.01 10.72
N GLU A 595 -28.66 -13.97 11.65
CA GLU A 595 -28.82 -15.40 11.34
C GLU A 595 -29.28 -16.21 12.56
N ILE A 596 -29.91 -17.35 12.26
CA ILE A 596 -30.39 -18.34 13.23
C ILE A 596 -30.00 -19.76 12.80
N GLU A 597 -29.65 -20.58 13.79
CA GLU A 597 -29.56 -22.04 13.67
C GLU A 597 -30.27 -22.72 14.86
N MET A 598 -30.71 -23.98 14.70
CA MET A 598 -31.34 -24.77 15.78
C MET A 598 -30.73 -26.18 15.94
N ASP A 599 -30.26 -26.52 17.14
CA ASP A 599 -29.71 -27.87 17.43
C ASP A 599 -30.78 -28.97 17.52
N SER A 600 -30.41 -30.25 17.55
CA SER A 600 -31.37 -31.36 17.67
C SER A 600 -32.21 -31.36 18.96
N GLU A 601 -31.81 -30.65 20.02
CA GLU A 601 -32.61 -30.42 21.23
C GLU A 601 -33.65 -29.28 21.06
N GLY A 602 -33.52 -28.46 20.02
CA GLY A 602 -34.37 -27.33 19.70
C GLY A 602 -33.91 -25.98 20.28
N ASN A 603 -32.71 -25.90 20.88
CA ASN A 603 -32.16 -24.62 21.33
C ASN A 603 -31.70 -23.76 20.13
N TYR A 604 -31.74 -22.44 20.30
CA TYR A 604 -31.41 -21.49 19.24
C TYR A 604 -29.98 -20.96 19.36
N TYR A 605 -29.36 -20.71 18.20
CA TYR A 605 -28.06 -20.07 18.05
C TYR A 605 -28.23 -18.85 17.16
N LEU A 606 -27.98 -17.66 17.68
CA LEU A 606 -28.31 -16.38 17.05
C LEU A 606 -27.07 -15.51 16.89
N THR A 607 -26.87 -14.88 15.73
CA THR A 607 -25.80 -13.89 15.51
C THR A 607 -26.34 -12.47 15.65
N ASP A 608 -25.80 -11.72 16.61
CA ASP A 608 -26.11 -10.31 16.87
C ASP A 608 -24.97 -9.46 16.31
N SER A 609 -25.30 -8.66 15.29
CA SER A 609 -24.33 -8.20 14.28
C SER A 609 -24.22 -6.67 14.18
N LEU A 610 -23.31 -6.21 13.33
CA LEU A 610 -23.17 -4.81 12.91
C LEU A 610 -23.86 -4.51 11.57
N SER A 611 -24.43 -5.52 10.90
CA SER A 611 -24.62 -5.57 9.45
C SER A 611 -26.03 -5.23 8.93
N ASP A 612 -26.78 -4.35 9.60
CA ASP A 612 -28.08 -3.90 9.08
C ASP A 612 -28.44 -2.42 9.31
N TRP A 613 -29.55 -2.04 8.67
CA TRP A 613 -30.33 -0.81 8.76
C TRP A 613 -31.16 -0.64 10.04
N GLY A 614 -31.41 -1.69 10.83
CA GLY A 614 -32.07 -1.57 12.15
C GLY A 614 -31.36 -0.62 13.12
N ARG A 615 -30.06 -0.42 12.91
CA ARG A 615 -29.22 0.54 13.64
C ARG A 615 -29.64 1.96 13.28
N ASP A 616 -29.85 2.78 14.33
CA ASP A 616 -30.45 4.11 14.31
C ASP A 616 -32.00 4.14 14.28
N LEU A 617 -32.73 3.01 14.15
CA LEU A 617 -34.21 2.99 14.29
C LEU A 617 -34.66 3.28 15.73
N GLN A 618 -33.92 2.76 16.71
CA GLN A 618 -34.17 2.99 18.14
C GLN A 618 -32.86 3.46 18.81
N PRO A 619 -32.87 4.55 19.61
CA PRO A 619 -31.66 5.09 20.22
C PRO A 619 -31.28 4.36 21.51
N PHE A 620 -30.51 3.27 21.40
CA PHE A 620 -29.97 2.52 22.54
C PHE A 620 -28.48 2.22 22.37
N ASN A 621 -27.81 1.88 23.48
CA ASN A 621 -26.45 1.34 23.47
C ASN A 621 -26.52 -0.18 23.59
N ALA A 622 -25.80 -0.87 22.71
CA ALA A 622 -25.67 -2.34 22.70
C ALA A 622 -25.22 -2.89 24.08
N PRO A 623 -25.69 -4.08 24.50
CA PRO A 623 -25.21 -4.74 25.70
C PRO A 623 -23.79 -5.30 25.55
N THR A 624 -23.38 -5.63 24.32
CA THR A 624 -22.18 -6.40 23.96
C THR A 624 -21.52 -5.89 22.67
N LYS A 625 -20.41 -6.51 22.27
CA LYS A 625 -19.82 -6.43 20.90
C LYS A 625 -20.58 -7.40 19.95
N PRO A 626 -20.24 -7.50 18.64
CA PRO A 626 -20.82 -8.54 17.78
C PRO A 626 -20.64 -9.92 18.39
N THR A 627 -21.75 -10.62 18.60
CA THR A 627 -21.86 -11.75 19.53
C THR A 627 -22.70 -12.87 18.94
N VAL A 628 -22.31 -14.12 19.18
CA VAL A 628 -23.19 -15.28 19.01
C VAL A 628 -23.80 -15.65 20.35
N TYR A 629 -25.13 -15.72 20.42
CA TYR A 629 -25.88 -16.14 21.60
C TYR A 629 -26.42 -17.56 21.43
N PHE A 630 -26.40 -18.32 22.52
CA PHE A 630 -27.22 -19.49 22.74
C PHE A 630 -28.51 -19.09 23.45
N VAL A 631 -29.67 -19.58 23.03
CA VAL A 631 -30.95 -19.41 23.74
C VAL A 631 -31.57 -20.77 24.01
N ASN A 632 -31.67 -21.16 25.28
CA ASN A 632 -32.33 -22.41 25.65
C ASN A 632 -33.84 -22.31 25.42
N ALA A 633 -34.39 -23.15 24.56
CA ALA A 633 -35.79 -23.03 24.10
C ALA A 633 -36.85 -23.31 25.18
N THR A 634 -36.52 -24.06 26.23
CA THR A 634 -37.45 -24.30 27.36
C THR A 634 -37.55 -23.11 28.32
N THR A 635 -36.44 -22.40 28.56
CA THR A 635 -36.39 -21.29 29.53
C THR A 635 -36.34 -19.91 28.89
N MET A 636 -36.20 -19.83 27.57
CA MET A 636 -35.94 -18.61 26.78
C MET A 636 -34.81 -17.73 27.33
N ARG A 637 -33.83 -18.36 27.99
CA ARG A 637 -32.67 -17.65 28.56
C ARG A 637 -31.56 -17.54 27.52
N PRO A 638 -31.20 -16.32 27.08
CA PRO A 638 -30.03 -16.11 26.26
C PRO A 638 -28.74 -16.20 27.08
N LYS A 639 -27.65 -16.59 26.42
CA LYS A 639 -26.29 -16.60 26.96
C LYS A 639 -25.30 -16.31 25.83
N GLU A 640 -24.37 -15.39 26.06
CA GLU A 640 -23.19 -15.19 25.20
C GLU A 640 -22.39 -16.50 25.04
N LEU A 641 -22.09 -16.90 23.81
CA LEU A 641 -21.17 -18.00 23.49
C LEU A 641 -19.78 -17.48 23.12
N TRP A 642 -19.72 -16.48 22.24
CA TRP A 642 -18.50 -15.88 21.71
C TRP A 642 -18.79 -14.49 21.13
N TYR A 643 -17.79 -13.61 21.13
CA TYR A 643 -17.86 -12.28 20.52
C TYR A 643 -16.56 -11.94 19.77
N LEU A 644 -16.64 -11.01 18.83
CA LEU A 644 -15.49 -10.47 18.09
C LEU A 644 -15.09 -9.08 18.60
N GLU A 645 -13.78 -8.81 18.67
CA GLU A 645 -13.29 -7.52 19.14
C GLU A 645 -13.24 -6.44 18.05
N ASP A 646 -12.70 -6.79 16.87
CA ASP A 646 -12.50 -5.90 15.72
C ASP A 646 -13.07 -6.49 14.41
N GLY A 647 -14.07 -7.38 14.51
CA GLY A 647 -14.74 -8.08 13.40
C GLY A 647 -16.27 -8.00 13.47
N ASN A 648 -16.98 -8.80 12.67
CA ASN A 648 -18.45 -8.85 12.65
C ASN A 648 -18.98 -10.29 12.57
N THR A 649 -19.62 -10.78 13.64
CA THR A 649 -20.31 -12.08 13.62
C THR A 649 -21.57 -11.99 12.75
N ASN A 650 -21.61 -12.74 11.65
CA ASN A 650 -22.70 -12.65 10.67
C ASN A 650 -23.52 -13.95 10.58
N ARG A 651 -22.94 -15.06 10.10
CA ARG A 651 -23.67 -16.34 9.93
C ARG A 651 -23.28 -17.37 10.97
N VAL A 652 -24.21 -18.29 11.23
CA VAL A 652 -24.05 -19.43 12.14
C VAL A 652 -24.71 -20.68 11.55
N SER A 653 -24.05 -21.84 11.65
CA SER A 653 -24.65 -23.14 11.35
C SER A 653 -23.98 -24.26 12.17
N LEU A 654 -24.59 -25.45 12.25
CA LEU A 654 -24.17 -26.57 13.09
C LEU A 654 -23.79 -27.81 12.26
N SER A 655 -22.90 -28.65 12.77
CA SER A 655 -22.70 -29.99 12.21
C SER A 655 -23.93 -30.90 12.44
N PRO A 656 -24.16 -31.95 11.62
CA PRO A 656 -25.38 -32.79 11.71
C PRO A 656 -25.56 -33.61 13.01
N ASP A 657 -24.56 -33.58 13.88
CA ASP A 657 -24.49 -34.19 15.22
C ASP A 657 -24.45 -33.15 16.36
N ASP A 658 -24.61 -31.86 16.04
CA ASP A 658 -24.54 -30.69 16.93
C ASP A 658 -23.23 -30.52 17.72
N SER A 659 -22.14 -31.20 17.32
CA SER A 659 -20.86 -31.20 18.05
C SER A 659 -19.96 -30.00 17.72
N THR A 660 -19.98 -29.55 16.47
CA THR A 660 -19.28 -28.36 15.95
C THR A 660 -20.28 -27.26 15.59
N ILE A 661 -19.94 -26.01 15.90
CA ILE A 661 -20.61 -24.80 15.39
C ILE A 661 -19.66 -24.02 14.47
N TYR A 662 -20.19 -23.60 13.32
CA TYR A 662 -19.51 -22.78 12.31
C TYR A 662 -20.02 -21.35 12.40
N ILE A 663 -19.11 -20.36 12.38
CA ILE A 663 -19.44 -18.93 12.57
C ILE A 663 -18.60 -18.09 11.60
N SER A 664 -19.24 -17.24 10.78
CA SER A 664 -18.51 -16.33 9.89
C SER A 664 -18.19 -14.98 10.55
N ASP A 665 -16.95 -14.54 10.40
CA ASP A 665 -16.52 -13.15 10.61
C ASP A 665 -16.54 -12.42 9.27
N THR A 666 -17.34 -11.37 9.17
CA THR A 666 -17.49 -10.53 7.98
C THR A 666 -17.04 -9.08 8.25
N GLY A 667 -16.01 -8.86 9.07
CA GLY A 667 -15.44 -7.52 9.31
C GLY A 667 -14.83 -6.84 8.07
N ALA A 668 -14.67 -7.56 6.95
CA ALA A 668 -14.49 -6.99 5.61
C ALA A 668 -15.72 -6.19 5.11
N SER A 669 -16.88 -6.41 5.71
CA SER A 669 -18.06 -5.54 5.63
C SER A 669 -17.97 -4.43 6.67
N ARG A 670 -18.26 -3.19 6.27
CA ARG A 670 -18.36 -2.05 7.20
C ARG A 670 -19.81 -1.61 7.38
N VAL A 671 -20.11 -1.09 8.57
CA VAL A 671 -21.42 -0.55 8.96
C VAL A 671 -21.99 0.34 7.86
N LYS A 672 -23.17 -0.03 7.34
CA LYS A 672 -23.80 0.44 6.09
C LYS A 672 -22.97 0.00 4.86
N PRO A 673 -23.30 -1.16 4.23
CA PRO A 673 -22.37 -2.06 3.49
C PRO A 673 -21.75 -1.53 2.17
N SER A 674 -21.92 -0.24 1.87
CA SER A 674 -21.38 0.48 0.71
C SER A 674 -19.85 0.60 0.63
N ARG A 675 -19.08 -0.02 1.53
CA ARG A 675 -17.61 0.07 1.59
C ARG A 675 -16.97 -1.26 1.94
N ARG A 676 -16.56 -2.00 0.89
CA ARG A 676 -15.70 -3.19 0.99
C ARG A 676 -14.37 -2.82 1.67
N ASP A 677 -13.95 -3.58 2.67
CA ASP A 677 -12.61 -3.48 3.26
C ASP A 677 -11.75 -4.68 2.88
N GLU A 678 -10.84 -4.48 1.93
CA GLU A 678 -9.92 -5.51 1.41
C GLU A 678 -9.05 -6.14 2.52
N GLN A 679 -8.82 -5.42 3.62
CA GLN A 679 -7.95 -5.80 4.74
C GLN A 679 -8.74 -6.25 5.98
N GLY A 680 -10.08 -6.21 5.95
CA GLY A 680 -10.92 -6.74 7.03
C GLY A 680 -11.00 -8.28 7.03
N PRO A 681 -11.34 -8.89 8.18
CA PRO A 681 -11.48 -10.34 8.31
C PRO A 681 -12.67 -10.88 7.50
N ARG A 682 -12.53 -12.12 7.02
CA ARG A 682 -13.47 -12.81 6.12
C ARG A 682 -13.39 -14.30 6.38
N ASP A 683 -13.48 -14.65 7.66
CA ASP A 683 -12.93 -15.87 8.23
C ASP A 683 -14.08 -16.77 8.67
N LEU A 684 -14.06 -18.04 8.25
CA LEU A 684 -15.01 -19.03 8.72
C LEU A 684 -14.37 -19.82 9.87
N TRP A 685 -14.86 -19.59 11.08
CA TRP A 685 -14.38 -20.25 12.30
C TRP A 685 -15.25 -21.45 12.62
N ALA A 686 -14.63 -22.52 13.14
CA ALA A 686 -15.33 -23.66 13.72
C ALA A 686 -14.92 -23.84 15.18
N PHE A 687 -15.86 -24.26 16.02
CA PHE A 687 -15.68 -24.48 17.46
C PHE A 687 -16.42 -25.75 17.88
N ASP A 688 -15.87 -26.49 18.85
CA ASP A 688 -16.53 -27.67 19.42
C ASP A 688 -17.20 -27.31 20.76
N PHE A 689 -18.35 -27.90 21.07
CA PHE A 689 -19.01 -27.67 22.36
C PHE A 689 -18.35 -28.44 23.51
N ALA A 690 -18.17 -27.76 24.66
CA ALA A 690 -17.68 -28.40 25.88
C ALA A 690 -18.65 -29.48 26.38
N THR A 691 -18.13 -30.64 26.79
CA THR A 691 -18.92 -31.70 27.44
C THR A 691 -18.81 -31.61 28.97
N SER A 692 -19.93 -31.78 29.67
CA SER A 692 -19.98 -31.92 31.13
C SER A 692 -19.31 -33.21 31.59
N THR A 693 -18.17 -33.11 32.26
CA THR A 693 -17.45 -34.26 32.85
C THR A 693 -18.23 -34.99 33.96
N LYS A 694 -19.37 -34.45 34.41
CA LYS A 694 -20.24 -35.06 35.42
C LYS A 694 -21.50 -35.72 34.86
N THR A 695 -22.00 -35.24 33.72
CA THR A 695 -23.30 -35.69 33.17
C THR A 695 -23.23 -36.17 31.72
N GLY A 696 -22.08 -36.04 31.04
CA GLY A 696 -21.91 -36.38 29.62
C GLY A 696 -22.65 -35.43 28.66
N GLN A 697 -23.44 -34.48 29.17
CA GLN A 697 -24.22 -33.56 28.36
C GLN A 697 -23.35 -32.45 27.76
N ARG A 698 -23.70 -32.05 26.53
CA ARG A 698 -23.17 -30.86 25.86
C ARG A 698 -23.52 -29.60 26.68
N LEU A 699 -22.59 -28.66 26.75
CA LEU A 699 -22.77 -27.38 27.44
C LEU A 699 -22.74 -26.24 26.43
N PRO A 700 -23.49 -25.13 26.65
CA PRO A 700 -23.41 -23.93 25.83
C PRO A 700 -22.13 -23.14 26.18
N VAL A 701 -20.97 -23.72 25.89
CA VAL A 701 -19.61 -23.20 26.09
C VAL A 701 -18.78 -23.70 24.91
N LEU A 702 -18.19 -22.78 24.15
CA LEU A 702 -17.37 -23.13 22.99
C LEU A 702 -15.92 -23.44 23.38
N THR A 703 -15.31 -24.37 22.66
CA THR A 703 -13.95 -24.86 22.83
C THR A 703 -13.30 -25.11 21.47
N ASN A 704 -12.00 -25.45 21.47
CA ASN A 704 -11.26 -25.88 20.28
C ASN A 704 -11.46 -25.00 19.02
N ARG A 705 -11.34 -23.67 19.16
CA ARG A 705 -11.48 -22.73 18.04
C ARG A 705 -10.44 -23.04 16.95
N ARG A 706 -10.90 -23.51 15.80
CA ARG A 706 -10.13 -23.69 14.58
C ARG A 706 -10.59 -22.70 13.51
N LEU A 707 -9.66 -22.14 12.74
CA LEU A 707 -9.98 -21.49 11.47
C LEU A 707 -10.29 -22.62 10.49
N LEU A 708 -11.48 -22.64 9.90
CA LEU A 708 -11.81 -23.60 8.84
C LEU A 708 -11.22 -23.11 7.52
N THR A 709 -11.59 -21.90 7.09
CA THR A 709 -11.04 -21.28 5.88
C THR A 709 -11.25 -19.76 5.86
N HIS A 710 -10.70 -19.09 4.86
CA HIS A 710 -11.04 -17.70 4.50
C HIS A 710 -11.90 -17.71 3.24
N ALA A 711 -12.85 -16.78 3.13
CA ALA A 711 -13.67 -16.67 1.92
C ALA A 711 -12.84 -16.39 0.68
N MET A 712 -13.00 -17.22 -0.37
CA MET A 712 -12.33 -17.00 -1.66
C MET A 712 -12.80 -15.71 -2.34
N GLN A 713 -14.06 -15.31 -2.12
CA GLN A 713 -14.61 -14.07 -2.63
C GLN A 713 -15.29 -13.27 -1.50
N TYR A 714 -14.82 -12.03 -1.31
CA TYR A 714 -15.35 -11.04 -0.38
C TYR A 714 -15.47 -11.52 1.08
N PHE A 715 -16.61 -12.09 1.49
CA PHE A 715 -16.84 -12.77 2.77
C PHE A 715 -18.06 -13.70 2.64
N TYR A 716 -18.22 -14.67 3.56
CA TYR A 716 -19.40 -15.54 3.57
C TYR A 716 -20.59 -14.90 4.30
N ASP A 717 -21.57 -14.46 3.50
CA ASP A 717 -22.86 -13.91 3.92
C ASP A 717 -23.99 -14.96 3.91
N GLY A 718 -23.62 -16.23 3.74
CA GLY A 718 -24.49 -17.38 3.96
C GLY A 718 -23.63 -18.58 4.30
N VAL A 719 -23.95 -19.29 5.37
CA VAL A 719 -23.24 -20.52 5.77
C VAL A 719 -24.28 -21.55 6.17
N ARG A 720 -24.27 -22.71 5.53
CA ARG A 720 -25.10 -23.86 5.90
C ARG A 720 -24.30 -25.16 5.79
N VAL A 721 -24.63 -26.12 6.63
CA VAL A 721 -24.05 -27.47 6.59
C VAL A 721 -25.06 -28.44 5.97
N SER A 722 -24.62 -29.24 5.00
CA SER A 722 -25.41 -30.33 4.42
C SER A 722 -25.66 -31.45 5.43
N HIS A 723 -26.63 -32.33 5.18
CA HIS A 723 -26.88 -33.49 6.05
C HIS A 723 -25.69 -34.47 6.15
N ASN A 724 -24.73 -34.40 5.22
CA ASN A 724 -23.51 -35.19 5.22
C ASN A 724 -22.29 -34.48 5.83
N GLY A 725 -22.46 -33.26 6.36
CA GLY A 725 -21.41 -32.50 7.05
C GLY A 725 -20.61 -31.53 6.17
N TRP A 726 -20.74 -31.58 4.84
CA TRP A 726 -20.12 -30.60 3.93
C TRP A 726 -20.64 -29.19 4.22
N VAL A 727 -19.73 -28.21 4.31
CA VAL A 727 -20.05 -26.83 4.64
C VAL A 727 -20.12 -26.01 3.35
N SER A 728 -21.24 -25.33 3.10
CA SER A 728 -21.41 -24.41 1.97
C SER A 728 -21.35 -22.96 2.46
N GLY A 729 -20.49 -22.15 1.83
CA GLY A 729 -20.34 -20.72 2.07
C GLY A 729 -20.73 -19.91 0.84
N ALA A 730 -21.82 -19.14 0.90
CA ALA A 730 -22.22 -18.18 -0.12
C ALA A 730 -21.54 -16.83 0.14
N GLY A 731 -20.88 -16.27 -0.88
CA GLY A 731 -20.10 -15.04 -0.72
C GLY A 731 -19.49 -14.54 -2.03
N GLY A 732 -19.50 -13.22 -2.24
CA GLY A 732 -19.09 -12.62 -3.50
C GLY A 732 -19.99 -13.09 -4.64
N GLU A 733 -19.42 -13.70 -5.69
CA GLU A 733 -20.15 -14.19 -6.87
C GLU A 733 -20.38 -15.73 -6.85
N VAL A 734 -20.05 -16.41 -5.74
CA VAL A 734 -19.98 -17.88 -5.66
C VAL A 734 -20.62 -18.49 -4.41
N VAL A 735 -20.97 -19.77 -4.49
CA VAL A 735 -21.15 -20.65 -3.32
C VAL A 735 -20.00 -21.65 -3.31
N ASP A 736 -19.10 -21.52 -2.35
CA ASP A 736 -17.99 -22.45 -2.13
C ASP A 736 -18.46 -23.65 -1.29
N VAL A 737 -18.01 -24.86 -1.62
CA VAL A 737 -18.30 -26.09 -0.87
C VAL A 737 -17.00 -26.64 -0.29
N MET A 738 -17.00 -26.89 1.02
CA MET A 738 -15.82 -27.16 1.84
C MET A 738 -15.90 -28.50 2.57
N ASP A 739 -14.73 -29.12 2.75
CA ASP A 739 -14.53 -30.20 3.72
C ASP A 739 -14.53 -29.67 5.17
N PRO A 740 -15.41 -30.15 6.07
CA PRO A 740 -15.44 -29.76 7.48
C PRO A 740 -14.20 -30.18 8.29
N GLU A 741 -13.46 -31.21 7.86
CA GLU A 741 -12.28 -31.69 8.60
C GLU A 741 -11.01 -30.90 8.23
N SER A 742 -10.72 -30.75 6.93
CA SER A 742 -9.49 -30.07 6.47
C SER A 742 -9.65 -28.59 6.14
N GLY A 743 -10.87 -28.09 5.92
CA GLY A 743 -11.14 -26.73 5.48
C GLY A 743 -10.85 -26.44 3.99
N TRP A 744 -10.43 -27.45 3.21
CA TRP A 744 -10.23 -27.27 1.77
C TRP A 744 -11.57 -27.03 1.04
N ILE A 745 -11.59 -26.00 0.19
CA ILE A 745 -12.70 -25.75 -0.74
C ILE A 745 -12.57 -26.74 -1.89
N LEU A 746 -13.54 -27.63 -2.04
CA LEU A 746 -13.57 -28.70 -3.04
C LEU A 746 -14.03 -28.17 -4.40
N GLY A 747 -14.88 -27.14 -4.42
CA GLY A 747 -15.36 -26.48 -5.62
C GLY A 747 -16.28 -25.28 -5.32
N SER A 748 -16.58 -24.50 -6.35
CA SER A 748 -17.46 -23.33 -6.30
C SER A 748 -18.60 -23.44 -7.32
N ILE A 749 -19.81 -23.14 -6.90
CA ILE A 749 -21.00 -22.96 -7.76
C ILE A 749 -21.08 -21.49 -8.18
N ARG A 750 -21.34 -21.24 -9.47
CA ARG A 750 -21.36 -19.90 -10.09
C ARG A 750 -22.73 -19.58 -10.68
N LEU A 751 -23.34 -18.46 -10.26
CA LEU A 751 -24.65 -18.03 -10.72
C LEU A 751 -24.65 -17.30 -12.08
N GLY A 752 -23.94 -17.84 -13.08
CA GLY A 752 -24.06 -17.40 -14.47
C GLY A 752 -23.34 -16.10 -14.85
N GLY A 753 -22.20 -15.79 -14.21
CA GLY A 753 -21.22 -14.86 -14.77
C GLY A 753 -21.30 -13.40 -14.32
N GLY A 754 -21.05 -13.15 -13.03
CA GLY A 754 -20.76 -11.82 -12.47
C GLY A 754 -21.97 -11.00 -12.05
N GLY A 755 -21.96 -10.47 -10.82
CA GLY A 755 -22.99 -9.55 -10.31
C GLY A 755 -24.40 -10.13 -10.03
N ASN A 756 -24.54 -11.46 -9.91
CA ASN A 756 -25.75 -12.11 -9.36
C ASN A 756 -25.61 -12.43 -7.85
N ASP A 757 -24.54 -11.93 -7.22
CA ASP A 757 -24.05 -12.10 -5.84
C ASP A 757 -24.93 -13.03 -4.95
N PRO A 758 -24.64 -14.35 -4.89
CA PRO A 758 -25.32 -15.28 -3.99
C PRO A 758 -25.06 -14.87 -2.54
N VAL A 759 -26.13 -14.55 -1.81
CA VAL A 759 -26.03 -14.17 -0.40
C VAL A 759 -26.15 -15.41 0.47
N ASN A 760 -27.16 -16.27 0.26
CA ASN A 760 -27.42 -17.40 1.17
C ASN A 760 -28.01 -18.62 0.43
N VAL A 761 -27.98 -19.80 1.07
CA VAL A 761 -28.40 -21.09 0.51
C VAL A 761 -29.32 -21.85 1.46
N VAL A 762 -30.09 -22.80 0.91
CA VAL A 762 -30.75 -23.85 1.69
C VAL A 762 -30.78 -25.16 0.90
N PHE A 763 -30.62 -26.28 1.59
CA PHE A 763 -30.66 -27.62 1.02
C PHE A 763 -32.10 -28.19 1.03
N GLY A 764 -32.41 -29.05 0.07
CA GLY A 764 -33.62 -29.87 0.01
C GLY A 764 -33.29 -31.32 -0.35
N GLU A 765 -34.31 -32.17 -0.53
CA GLU A 765 -34.09 -33.58 -0.84
C GLU A 765 -33.46 -33.76 -2.25
N HIS A 766 -32.14 -34.02 -2.31
CA HIS A 766 -31.33 -34.09 -3.54
C HIS A 766 -31.17 -32.76 -4.33
N GLU A 767 -31.36 -31.60 -3.69
CA GLU A 767 -31.36 -30.29 -4.34
C GLU A 767 -30.78 -29.16 -3.47
N MET A 768 -30.34 -28.07 -4.10
CA MET A 768 -29.90 -26.85 -3.42
C MET A 768 -30.61 -25.63 -4.02
N TRP A 769 -31.10 -24.76 -3.15
CA TRP A 769 -31.71 -23.48 -3.48
C TRP A 769 -30.77 -22.36 -3.07
N ILE A 770 -30.50 -21.44 -4.00
CA ILE A 770 -29.55 -20.34 -3.81
C ILE A 770 -30.30 -19.03 -4.04
N VAL A 771 -30.21 -18.10 -3.10
CA VAL A 771 -30.77 -16.74 -3.21
C VAL A 771 -29.65 -15.72 -3.32
N GLY A 772 -29.89 -14.67 -4.10
CA GLY A 772 -28.88 -13.64 -4.37
C GLY A 772 -29.39 -12.46 -5.17
N GLN A 773 -28.46 -11.57 -5.49
CA GLN A 773 -28.78 -10.33 -6.20
C GLN A 773 -29.47 -10.61 -7.54
N GLY A 774 -30.76 -10.26 -7.61
CA GLY A 774 -31.60 -10.41 -8.80
C GLY A 774 -32.35 -11.74 -8.94
N GLY A 775 -32.45 -12.60 -7.91
CA GLY A 775 -33.46 -13.68 -7.93
C GLY A 775 -33.20 -14.94 -7.11
N VAL A 776 -33.75 -16.05 -7.61
CA VAL A 776 -33.68 -17.40 -7.00
C VAL A 776 -33.20 -18.41 -8.04
N TRP A 777 -32.25 -19.24 -7.63
CA TRP A 777 -31.66 -20.32 -8.42
C TRP A 777 -31.86 -21.67 -7.72
N HIS A 778 -31.88 -22.72 -8.53
CA HIS A 778 -32.07 -24.10 -8.12
C HIS A 778 -31.03 -24.98 -8.81
N VAL A 779 -30.41 -25.87 -8.04
CA VAL A 779 -29.43 -26.84 -8.52
C VAL A 779 -30.01 -28.23 -8.31
N GLU A 780 -30.43 -28.84 -9.42
CA GLU A 780 -31.01 -30.19 -9.46
C GLU A 780 -29.94 -31.28 -9.53
N ASN A 781 -30.30 -32.50 -9.11
CA ASN A 781 -29.51 -33.74 -9.24
C ASN A 781 -28.25 -33.83 -8.35
N ILE A 782 -28.26 -33.16 -7.19
CA ILE A 782 -27.21 -33.27 -6.18
C ILE A 782 -27.22 -34.68 -5.55
N ARG A 783 -26.04 -35.25 -5.31
CA ARG A 783 -25.91 -36.67 -4.91
C ARG A 783 -26.26 -36.99 -3.46
N GLU A 784 -26.62 -36.00 -2.64
CA GLU A 784 -26.92 -36.14 -1.21
C GLU A 784 -27.99 -37.20 -0.91
N ARG A 785 -27.55 -38.44 -0.62
CA ARG A 785 -28.43 -39.60 -0.53
C ARG A 785 -28.90 -39.83 0.90
N LEU A 786 -30.21 -39.71 1.13
CA LEU A 786 -30.78 -39.58 2.46
C LEU A 786 -31.20 -40.91 3.09
N LYS A 787 -31.04 -41.01 4.42
CA LYS A 787 -32.14 -41.11 5.40
C LYS A 787 -31.63 -41.30 6.82
N ARG A 788 -32.27 -40.63 7.80
CA ARG A 788 -32.38 -41.22 9.15
C ARG A 788 -33.39 -42.37 9.12
N TYR A 789 -33.08 -43.43 9.86
CA TYR A 789 -34.07 -44.36 10.42
C TYR A 789 -34.48 -43.86 11.81
#